data_AF-A0A537NGK2-F1
#
_entry.id   AF-A0A537NGK2-F1
#
_cell.length_a   1.000
_cell.length_b   1.000
_cell.length_c   1.000
_cell.angle_alpha   90.00
_cell.angle_beta   90.00
_cell.angle_gamma   90.00
#
_symmetry.space_group_name_H-M   'P 1'
#
loop_
_entity.id
_entity.type
_entity.pdbx_description
1 polymer ?
#
loop_
_entity_poly.entity_id
_entity_poly.type
_entity_poly.pdbx_seq_one_letter_code
_entity_poly.pdbx_strand_id
1 'polypeptide(L)'
;MCYDGGRCKWHPHSPRFAEIWNASLAPARLVAYRFGHEDGRHSQVLGAPGALPLVVPRRASRRPVPFPRGPAAPSAGTMDDGVMMTASVSTTIAGMPPRLAPAAPVRWADNPAVVAVVFAIKAFLAGLLALFIAFWLGLDEPRWALLTVFIVSQPDSGLVLAKGFYRILGTIAGVLVSIALVFGLSQSGELFLAALALWIGLCNFAAAALRNFASYGFLLAGYTVAVIGISAALNPDQAFPLLLARFTEIVLGIVCASLVTRLVFPRDLMPKLVGLVEALRRGAERLAAAVRRVDWQDRAGERRQFLTDFAAVETTRASAYFESPEARACNGALRQLVGAALHVSAVAEATAGRTGSRLAADVPQIADLIRAAPDTPRGNGELVSRIVDAVDARALAEAVVRLRAAAAAFDQGTAADDDAGRGFWSDPVAAALTGIRSALVVAVASAFWIVTAWPNGAIAVIVAATMCSLFGDLEQPVKISLALVATLLIAFIPVFGTVYGLLPMATDFVSMSVALAPLLLACGVIIARLPLGLFPVAYFTVGSNIDNVMNYDLSAFLNTSIAILMGMGFALVLFAVFFPETPRRIGNRFHRQLLVRLGRLCSAEHPTVADHERALYERLAATIVRLKNEPAAARACIAGAIVALSVSRAVEELRTAIATGRLPAAMTSGISRLLTAASPGFLHPSRRQIVKTAWDARALRRRALALARSVEDDQESEALLAALAGCEVLRSSLLKAPLLLREVLDAR
;
A
#
# COMPACT_ATOMS: atom_id res chain seq x y z
N MET A 1 -5.95 -13.68 -26.26
CA MET A 1 -5.30 -13.79 -27.57
C MET A 1 -5.81 -15.06 -28.23
N CYS A 2 -6.57 -14.95 -29.31
CA CYS A 2 -6.70 -16.01 -30.31
C CYS A 2 -6.32 -15.37 -31.64
N TYR A 3 -5.33 -15.95 -32.28
CA TYR A 3 -4.87 -15.63 -33.62
C TYR A 3 -5.77 -16.39 -34.59
N ASP A 4 -6.45 -15.70 -35.50
CA ASP A 4 -6.80 -16.29 -36.79
C ASP A 4 -7.10 -15.22 -37.85
N GLY A 5 -6.55 -15.44 -39.06
CA GLY A 5 -7.04 -14.88 -40.32
C GLY A 5 -6.77 -13.39 -40.60
N GLY A 6 -5.73 -13.11 -41.39
CA GLY A 6 -5.35 -11.78 -41.86
C GLY A 6 -6.45 -10.99 -42.59
N ARG A 7 -6.61 -9.72 -42.17
CA ARG A 7 -6.85 -8.50 -42.97
C ARG A 7 -7.09 -7.32 -42.00
N CYS A 8 -6.08 -6.48 -41.78
CA CYS A 8 -6.26 -5.21 -41.05
C CYS A 8 -6.94 -4.20 -41.97
N LYS A 9 -8.26 -4.01 -41.83
CA LYS A 9 -8.95 -2.81 -42.30
C LYS A 9 -9.11 -1.85 -41.11
N TRP A 10 -8.41 -0.72 -41.15
CA TRP A 10 -8.63 0.41 -40.26
C TRP A 10 -9.98 1.06 -40.62
N HIS A 11 -10.99 0.93 -39.76
CA HIS A 11 -12.24 1.70 -39.87
C HIS A 11 -12.23 2.85 -38.84
N PRO A 12 -12.59 4.10 -39.20
CA PRO A 12 -12.36 5.28 -38.35
C PRO A 12 -13.32 5.45 -37.15
N HIS A 13 -14.23 4.50 -36.89
CA HIS A 13 -15.25 4.65 -35.84
C HIS A 13 -15.50 3.36 -35.07
N SER A 14 -14.46 2.79 -34.43
CA SER A 14 -14.66 1.66 -33.53
C SER A 14 -14.92 2.13 -32.09
N PRO A 15 -15.96 1.62 -31.39
CA PRO A 15 -16.26 1.91 -29.99
C PRO A 15 -15.16 1.45 -29.01
N ARG A 16 -14.10 0.80 -29.49
CA ARG A 16 -12.95 0.38 -28.69
C ARG A 16 -12.14 1.53 -28.10
N PHE A 17 -12.15 2.72 -28.72
CA PHE A 17 -11.51 3.89 -28.12
C PHE A 17 -12.25 4.36 -26.86
N ALA A 18 -13.57 4.30 -26.87
CA ALA A 18 -14.41 4.61 -25.70
C ALA A 18 -14.37 3.49 -24.63
N GLU A 19 -14.19 2.23 -25.00
CA GLU A 19 -13.99 1.13 -24.04
C GLU A 19 -12.62 1.19 -23.34
N ILE A 20 -11.56 1.54 -24.07
CA ILE A 20 -10.24 1.80 -23.47
C ILE A 20 -10.32 3.02 -22.54
N TRP A 21 -11.10 4.03 -22.91
CA TRP A 21 -11.36 5.24 -22.11
C TRP A 21 -12.13 4.92 -20.83
N ASN A 22 -13.25 4.19 -20.90
CA ASN A 22 -14.07 3.83 -19.73
C ASN A 22 -13.37 2.83 -18.79
N ALA A 23 -12.57 1.90 -19.31
CA ALA A 23 -11.79 0.98 -18.47
C ALA A 23 -10.63 1.67 -17.72
N SER A 24 -10.15 2.81 -18.24
CA SER A 24 -9.07 3.60 -17.64
C SER A 24 -9.56 4.62 -16.60
N LEU A 25 -10.86 4.93 -16.61
CA LEU A 25 -11.50 5.95 -15.76
C LEU A 25 -12.23 5.37 -14.53
N ALA A 26 -12.31 4.05 -14.40
CA ALA A 26 -12.93 3.42 -13.23
C ALA A 26 -12.04 3.60 -11.99
N PRO A 27 -12.54 4.20 -10.89
CA PRO A 27 -11.82 4.21 -9.63
C PRO A 27 -11.53 2.77 -9.20
N ALA A 28 -10.38 2.54 -8.58
CA ALA A 28 -9.99 1.25 -8.03
C ALA A 28 -10.82 0.84 -6.79
N ARG A 29 -12.14 0.99 -6.83
CA ARG A 29 -13.09 0.46 -5.86
C ARG A 29 -14.06 -0.48 -6.57
N LEU A 30 -14.01 -1.74 -6.14
CA LEU A 30 -15.05 -2.77 -6.28
C LEU A 30 -15.56 -3.04 -7.70
N VAL A 31 -14.95 -4.03 -8.35
CA VAL A 31 -15.68 -4.87 -9.32
C VAL A 31 -15.97 -6.18 -8.60
N ALA A 32 -17.21 -6.35 -8.16
CA ALA A 32 -17.73 -7.63 -7.69
C ALA A 32 -17.81 -8.59 -8.90
N TYR A 33 -17.14 -9.74 -8.80
CA TYR A 33 -17.29 -10.80 -9.80
C TYR A 33 -18.47 -11.68 -9.41
N ARG A 34 -19.45 -11.82 -10.32
CA ARG A 34 -20.42 -12.91 -10.28
C ARG A 34 -19.88 -13.99 -11.22
N PHE A 35 -19.52 -15.16 -10.69
CA PHE A 35 -19.13 -16.31 -11.50
C PHE A 35 -20.37 -16.81 -12.26
N GLY A 36 -20.35 -16.71 -13.59
CA GLY A 36 -21.27 -17.45 -14.44
C GLY A 36 -20.77 -18.88 -14.54
N HIS A 37 -21.61 -19.83 -14.11
CA HIS A 37 -21.37 -21.26 -14.25
C HIS A 37 -21.48 -21.63 -15.74
N GLU A 38 -20.53 -22.41 -16.25
CA GLU A 38 -20.72 -23.18 -17.48
C GLU A 38 -21.72 -24.29 -17.18
N ASP A 39 -22.98 -24.06 -17.52
CA ASP A 39 -23.89 -25.11 -17.96
C ASP A 39 -24.60 -24.57 -19.20
N GLY A 40 -24.33 -25.20 -20.34
CA GLY A 40 -24.87 -24.79 -21.62
C GLY A 40 -26.38 -24.97 -21.65
N ARG A 41 -27.11 -23.85 -21.83
CA ARG A 41 -28.22 -23.63 -22.77
C ARG A 41 -28.91 -22.31 -22.44
N HIS A 42 -29.34 -21.62 -23.50
CA HIS A 42 -30.14 -20.37 -23.55
C HIS A 42 -29.34 -19.06 -23.67
N SER A 43 -29.17 -18.68 -24.94
CA SER A 43 -28.92 -17.33 -25.44
C SER A 43 -30.07 -16.37 -25.08
N GLN A 44 -29.77 -15.23 -24.47
CA GLN A 44 -30.58 -14.01 -24.61
C GLN A 44 -29.70 -12.77 -24.70
N VAL A 45 -29.80 -12.13 -25.87
CA VAL A 45 -29.30 -10.80 -26.23
C VAL A 45 -30.15 -9.75 -25.53
N LEU A 46 -29.57 -8.69 -24.96
CA LEU A 46 -30.31 -7.45 -24.66
C LEU A 46 -29.40 -6.22 -24.75
N GLY A 47 -29.81 -5.28 -25.60
CA GLY A 47 -29.10 -4.05 -25.97
C GLY A 47 -29.30 -2.87 -25.01
N ALA A 48 -28.63 -1.78 -25.36
CA ALA A 48 -28.58 -0.48 -24.67
C ALA A 48 -29.89 0.35 -24.87
N PRO A 49 -29.96 1.64 -24.45
CA PRO A 49 -30.21 2.12 -23.10
C PRO A 49 -31.50 2.99 -23.03
N GLY A 50 -32.28 2.91 -21.94
CA GLY A 50 -33.43 3.81 -21.76
C GLY A 50 -34.13 3.66 -20.40
N ALA A 51 -34.23 4.79 -19.68
CA ALA A 51 -35.18 5.12 -18.62
C ALA A 51 -35.62 4.03 -17.61
N LEU A 52 -35.11 4.13 -16.37
CA LEU A 52 -35.74 3.48 -15.21
C LEU A 52 -36.81 4.42 -14.60
N PRO A 53 -38.05 3.94 -14.35
CA PRO A 53 -39.11 4.76 -13.77
C PRO A 53 -39.00 4.87 -12.25
N LEU A 54 -39.33 6.06 -11.75
CA LEU A 54 -39.63 6.36 -10.35
C LEU A 54 -40.74 5.43 -9.82
N VAL A 55 -40.46 4.66 -8.77
CA VAL A 55 -41.50 4.00 -7.96
C VAL A 55 -41.58 4.72 -6.61
N VAL A 56 -42.62 5.53 -6.45
CA VAL A 56 -43.03 6.18 -5.20
C VAL A 56 -43.84 5.18 -4.37
N PRO A 57 -43.52 4.90 -3.09
CA PRO A 57 -44.41 4.11 -2.25
C PRO A 57 -45.59 4.97 -1.78
N ARG A 58 -46.80 4.46 -2.06
CA ARG A 58 -48.10 5.04 -1.67
C ARG A 58 -48.23 5.20 -0.14
N ARG A 59 -48.77 6.35 0.27
CA ARG A 59 -49.31 6.67 1.61
C ARG A 59 -50.30 5.58 2.08
N ALA A 60 -50.03 4.99 3.24
CA ALA A 60 -51.05 4.32 4.05
C ALA A 60 -51.44 5.21 5.24
N SER A 61 -52.74 5.28 5.47
CA SER A 61 -53.50 6.17 6.35
C SER A 61 -53.14 6.08 7.84
N ARG A 62 -52.91 7.24 8.48
CA ARG A 62 -52.87 7.41 9.94
C ARG A 62 -54.31 7.53 10.48
N ARG A 63 -54.66 6.70 11.46
CA ARG A 63 -55.64 7.04 12.51
C ARG A 63 -54.94 6.97 13.88
N PRO A 64 -55.32 7.80 14.88
CA PRO A 64 -54.55 7.98 16.11
C PRO A 64 -55.17 7.26 17.34
N VAL A 65 -54.46 7.37 18.47
CA VAL A 65 -54.93 7.28 19.89
C VAL A 65 -54.68 5.91 20.59
N PRO A 66 -54.40 5.83 21.93
CA PRO A 66 -53.75 6.74 22.90
C PRO A 66 -52.54 6.13 23.66
N PHE A 67 -51.76 6.97 24.34
CA PHE A 67 -50.83 6.56 25.40
C PHE A 67 -51.58 6.12 26.68
N PRO A 68 -51.20 5.02 27.35
CA PRO A 68 -51.54 4.80 28.75
C PRO A 68 -50.41 5.28 29.68
N ARG A 69 -50.85 5.90 30.78
CA ARG A 69 -50.09 6.36 31.93
C ARG A 69 -49.32 5.20 32.59
N GLY A 70 -48.09 5.46 33.02
CA GLY A 70 -47.30 4.50 33.80
C GLY A 70 -47.88 4.25 35.19
N PRO A 71 -47.72 3.04 35.76
CA PRO A 71 -48.06 2.79 37.15
C PRO A 71 -46.85 3.06 38.08
N ALA A 72 -47.22 3.40 39.31
CA ALA A 72 -46.37 3.73 40.44
C ALA A 72 -45.50 2.56 40.94
N ALA A 73 -44.47 2.92 41.72
CA ALA A 73 -43.56 2.01 42.41
C ALA A 73 -44.29 1.01 43.33
N PRO A 74 -43.76 -0.21 43.50
CA PRO A 74 -44.03 -1.03 44.66
C PRO A 74 -42.78 -1.31 45.51
N SER A 75 -43.09 -1.45 46.80
CA SER A 75 -42.27 -1.79 47.96
C SER A 75 -41.77 -3.24 47.98
N ALA A 76 -40.81 -3.47 48.89
CA ALA A 76 -40.13 -4.72 49.23
C ALA A 76 -41.01 -5.98 49.34
N GLY A 77 -40.45 -7.13 48.92
CA GLY A 77 -40.89 -8.46 49.35
C GLY A 77 -40.61 -9.61 48.39
N THR A 78 -39.80 -10.58 48.87
CA THR A 78 -39.77 -12.04 48.59
C THR A 78 -39.22 -12.61 47.26
N MET A 79 -38.29 -13.56 47.43
CA MET A 79 -37.72 -14.52 46.47
C MET A 79 -38.79 -15.35 45.74
N ASP A 80 -38.60 -15.62 44.44
CA ASP A 80 -38.46 -17.00 43.90
C ASP A 80 -38.03 -17.02 42.41
N ASP A 81 -37.54 -18.19 41.99
CA ASP A 81 -36.80 -18.56 40.78
C ASP A 81 -37.34 -18.19 39.37
N GLY A 82 -36.39 -18.07 38.42
CA GLY A 82 -36.60 -18.56 37.04
C GLY A 82 -36.34 -17.60 35.88
N VAL A 83 -35.40 -18.00 35.01
CA VAL A 83 -35.20 -17.56 33.60
C VAL A 83 -34.41 -16.25 33.39
N MET A 84 -33.08 -16.39 33.33
CA MET A 84 -32.17 -15.36 32.83
C MET A 84 -32.19 -15.33 31.29
N MET A 85 -33.10 -14.53 30.72
CA MET A 85 -32.99 -14.05 29.33
C MET A 85 -31.79 -13.12 29.24
N THR A 86 -30.74 -13.56 28.56
CA THR A 86 -29.54 -12.78 28.25
C THR A 86 -29.87 -11.69 27.24
N ALA A 87 -30.33 -10.53 27.73
CA ALA A 87 -30.35 -9.32 26.94
C ALA A 87 -28.90 -8.93 26.61
N SER A 88 -28.57 -8.89 25.31
CA SER A 88 -27.29 -8.42 24.81
C SER A 88 -27.13 -6.94 25.15
N VAL A 89 -26.50 -6.66 26.28
CA VAL A 89 -26.03 -5.33 26.62
C VAL A 89 -24.88 -5.02 25.68
N SER A 90 -25.12 -4.12 24.73
CA SER A 90 -24.07 -3.42 23.99
C SER A 90 -23.17 -2.73 25.01
N THR A 91 -22.05 -3.37 25.35
CA THR A 91 -21.01 -2.81 26.19
C THR A 91 -20.49 -1.56 25.50
N THR A 92 -20.98 -0.41 25.95
CA THR A 92 -20.46 0.89 25.54
C THR A 92 -19.02 0.95 26.06
N ILE A 93 -18.10 1.24 25.16
CA ILE A 93 -16.64 1.31 25.35
C ILE A 93 -16.34 2.32 26.48
N ALA A 94 -16.26 1.83 27.72
CA ALA A 94 -15.95 2.61 28.91
C ALA A 94 -14.44 2.55 29.16
N GLY A 95 -13.69 3.48 28.59
CA GLY A 95 -12.24 3.58 28.80
C GLY A 95 -11.49 4.36 27.72
N MET A 96 -12.06 4.48 26.54
CA MET A 96 -11.44 5.21 25.44
C MET A 96 -11.74 6.71 25.61
N PRO A 97 -10.74 7.63 25.55
CA PRO A 97 -11.01 9.07 25.64
C PRO A 97 -12.06 9.45 24.58
N PRO A 98 -13.00 10.37 24.88
CA PRO A 98 -14.21 10.62 24.07
C PRO A 98 -13.94 11.04 22.61
N ARG A 99 -12.70 11.37 22.25
CA ARG A 99 -12.24 11.71 20.88
C ARG A 99 -11.80 10.52 20.04
N LEU A 100 -11.64 9.34 20.64
CA LEU A 100 -11.30 8.08 19.96
C LEU A 100 -12.54 7.22 19.67
N ALA A 101 -13.73 7.65 20.14
CA ALA A 101 -14.98 7.00 19.79
C ALA A 101 -15.21 7.08 18.27
N PRO A 102 -15.65 5.99 17.60
CA PRO A 102 -15.98 6.04 16.18
C PRO A 102 -17.05 7.10 15.95
N ALA A 103 -16.73 8.13 15.18
CA ALA A 103 -17.66 9.21 14.89
C ALA A 103 -18.92 8.64 14.25
N ALA A 104 -20.10 9.07 14.70
CA ALA A 104 -21.36 8.75 14.03
C ALA A 104 -21.26 9.23 12.57
N PRO A 105 -21.59 8.38 11.58
CA PRO A 105 -21.43 8.74 10.17
C PRO A 105 -22.36 9.91 9.84
N VAL A 106 -21.76 11.09 9.66
CA VAL A 106 -22.47 12.27 9.18
C VAL A 106 -22.78 12.01 7.70
N ARG A 107 -24.01 11.58 7.40
CA ARG A 107 -24.45 11.08 6.08
C ARG A 107 -24.13 11.98 4.87
N TRP A 108 -23.93 13.29 5.06
CA TRP A 108 -23.56 14.22 4.00
C TRP A 108 -22.04 14.37 3.82
N ALA A 109 -21.23 14.09 4.85
CA ALA A 109 -19.78 14.20 4.83
C ALA A 109 -19.10 13.06 4.04
N ASP A 110 -19.80 11.94 3.85
CA ASP A 110 -19.31 10.76 3.11
C ASP A 110 -19.63 10.80 1.61
N ASN A 111 -20.43 11.76 1.13
CA ASN A 111 -20.74 11.87 -0.29
C ASN A 111 -19.49 12.32 -1.07
N PRO A 112 -18.96 11.50 -2.00
CA PRO A 112 -17.72 11.80 -2.72
C PRO A 112 -17.77 13.10 -3.53
N ALA A 113 -18.95 13.52 -4.00
CA ALA A 113 -19.10 14.79 -4.69
C ALA A 113 -18.92 15.99 -3.75
N VAL A 114 -19.48 15.92 -2.54
CA VAL A 114 -19.35 16.97 -1.52
C VAL A 114 -17.90 17.04 -1.04
N VAL A 115 -17.26 15.89 -0.80
CA VAL A 115 -15.82 15.83 -0.45
C VAL A 115 -14.98 16.52 -1.52
N ALA A 116 -15.26 16.25 -2.80
CA ALA A 116 -14.50 16.81 -3.90
C ALA A 116 -14.65 18.34 -4.02
N VAL A 117 -15.87 18.86 -3.86
CA VAL A 117 -16.12 20.30 -3.91
C VAL A 117 -15.49 21.01 -2.72
N VAL A 118 -15.63 20.46 -1.51
CA VAL A 118 -15.00 21.02 -0.30
C VAL A 118 -13.48 21.04 -0.45
N PHE A 119 -12.89 19.94 -0.95
CA PHE A 119 -11.46 19.89 -1.24
C PHE A 119 -11.04 20.97 -2.27
N ALA A 120 -11.79 21.12 -3.37
CA ALA A 120 -11.49 22.09 -4.41
C ALA A 120 -11.50 23.52 -3.90
N ILE A 121 -12.52 23.89 -3.10
CA ILE A 121 -12.63 25.21 -2.48
C ILE A 121 -11.44 25.46 -1.54
N LYS A 122 -11.08 24.49 -0.69
CA LYS A 122 -9.93 24.63 0.21
C LYS A 122 -8.62 24.82 -0.55
N ALA A 123 -8.35 23.99 -1.56
CA ALA A 123 -7.13 24.07 -2.35
C ALA A 123 -7.05 25.41 -3.11
N PHE A 124 -8.19 25.89 -3.64
CA PHE A 124 -8.29 27.18 -4.29
C PHE A 124 -8.02 28.35 -3.32
N LEU A 125 -8.69 28.38 -2.16
CA LEU A 125 -8.48 29.41 -1.15
C LEU A 125 -7.03 29.43 -0.63
N ALA A 126 -6.45 28.26 -0.40
CA ALA A 126 -5.04 28.15 -0.02
C ALA A 126 -4.10 28.65 -1.11
N GLY A 127 -4.41 28.37 -2.39
CA GLY A 127 -3.64 28.82 -3.54
C GLY A 127 -3.68 30.34 -3.70
N LEU A 128 -4.87 30.94 -3.55
CA LEU A 128 -5.03 32.39 -3.56
C LEU A 128 -4.31 33.05 -2.39
N LEU A 129 -4.41 32.49 -1.18
CA LEU A 129 -3.69 33.01 -0.02
C LEU A 129 -2.17 32.98 -0.22
N ALA A 130 -1.65 31.88 -0.79
CA ALA A 130 -0.23 31.76 -1.10
C ALA A 130 0.22 32.77 -2.16
N LEU A 131 -0.55 32.95 -3.24
CA LEU A 131 -0.26 33.96 -4.27
C LEU A 131 -0.33 35.38 -3.70
N PHE A 132 -1.34 35.68 -2.89
CA PHE A 132 -1.51 37.00 -2.28
C PHE A 132 -0.29 37.37 -1.44
N ILE A 133 0.14 36.46 -0.56
CA ILE A 133 1.32 36.69 0.29
C ILE A 133 2.59 36.75 -0.56
N ALA A 134 2.73 35.91 -1.59
CA ALA A 134 3.90 35.90 -2.45
C ALA A 134 4.06 37.22 -3.23
N PHE A 135 2.98 37.74 -3.81
CA PHE A 135 2.98 39.05 -4.48
C PHE A 135 3.17 40.20 -3.50
N TRP A 136 2.58 40.12 -2.31
CA TRP A 136 2.77 41.15 -1.28
C TRP A 136 4.22 41.24 -0.78
N LEU A 137 4.90 40.10 -0.68
CA LEU A 137 6.33 40.03 -0.34
C LEU A 137 7.26 40.33 -1.52
N GLY A 138 6.73 40.38 -2.75
CA GLY A 138 7.53 40.54 -3.97
C GLY A 138 8.49 39.37 -4.22
N LEU A 139 8.05 38.14 -3.98
CA LEU A 139 8.87 36.95 -4.26
C LEU A 139 9.13 36.79 -5.76
N ASP A 140 10.30 36.24 -6.12
CA ASP A 140 10.76 36.16 -7.51
C ASP A 140 9.93 35.18 -8.37
N GLU A 141 9.42 34.08 -7.82
CA GLU A 141 8.70 33.03 -8.57
C GLU A 141 7.40 32.56 -7.86
N PRO A 142 6.37 33.44 -7.72
CA PRO A 142 5.14 33.14 -6.97
C PRO A 142 4.37 31.91 -7.47
N ARG A 143 4.58 31.51 -8.72
CA ARG A 143 4.09 30.25 -9.32
C ARG A 143 4.41 29.00 -8.49
N TRP A 144 5.56 28.92 -7.82
CA TRP A 144 5.93 27.72 -7.03
C TRP A 144 5.17 27.61 -5.72
N ALA A 145 4.79 28.73 -5.12
CA ALA A 145 3.94 28.75 -3.94
C ALA A 145 2.56 28.16 -4.29
N LEU A 146 1.96 28.62 -5.40
CA LEU A 146 0.69 28.08 -5.92
C LEU A 146 0.78 26.59 -6.24
N LEU A 147 1.79 26.19 -7.02
CA LEU A 147 1.96 24.78 -7.39
C LEU A 147 2.16 23.89 -6.15
N THR A 148 2.91 24.37 -5.16
CA THR A 148 3.14 23.64 -3.90
C THR A 148 1.86 23.39 -3.13
N VAL A 149 0.95 24.38 -3.06
CA VAL A 149 -0.36 24.21 -2.42
C VAL A 149 -1.10 23.03 -3.05
N PHE A 150 -1.18 22.96 -4.37
CA PHE A 150 -1.89 21.87 -5.05
C PHE A 150 -1.19 20.52 -4.94
N ILE A 151 0.15 20.48 -4.90
CA ILE A 151 0.90 19.23 -4.71
C ILE A 151 0.64 18.64 -3.31
N VAL A 152 0.62 19.48 -2.28
CA VAL A 152 0.53 19.05 -0.87
C VAL A 152 -0.92 18.87 -0.43
N SER A 153 -1.87 19.55 -1.09
CA SER A 153 -3.31 19.43 -0.79
C SER A 153 -3.79 18.00 -0.90
N GLN A 154 -4.48 17.53 0.15
CA GLN A 154 -5.13 16.23 0.25
C GLN A 154 -6.50 16.39 0.91
N PRO A 155 -7.47 15.48 0.65
CA PRO A 155 -8.78 15.54 1.30
C PRO A 155 -8.73 15.44 2.83
N ASP A 156 -7.76 14.70 3.36
CA ASP A 156 -7.57 14.47 4.79
C ASP A 156 -6.41 15.34 5.34
N SER A 157 -6.55 15.91 6.54
CA SER A 157 -5.67 16.99 7.01
C SER A 157 -4.26 16.51 7.41
N GLY A 158 -4.14 15.36 8.09
CA GLY A 158 -2.84 14.78 8.43
C GLY A 158 -1.99 14.40 7.21
N LEU A 159 -2.61 14.09 6.06
CA LEU A 159 -1.87 13.82 4.82
C LEU A 159 -1.19 15.09 4.26
N VAL A 160 -1.83 16.26 4.41
CA VAL A 160 -1.26 17.55 4.01
C VAL A 160 -0.01 17.84 4.85
N LEU A 161 -0.09 17.63 6.17
CA LEU A 161 1.04 17.85 7.09
C LEU A 161 2.20 16.88 6.83
N ALA A 162 1.90 15.59 6.66
CA ALA A 162 2.91 14.58 6.36
C ALA A 162 3.64 14.91 5.04
N LYS A 163 2.89 15.21 3.97
CA LYS A 163 3.50 15.61 2.68
C LYS A 163 4.28 16.92 2.80
N GLY A 164 3.77 17.90 3.54
CA GLY A 164 4.45 19.17 3.79
C GLY A 164 5.80 18.97 4.48
N PHE A 165 5.86 18.16 5.54
CA PHE A 165 7.09 17.88 6.28
C PHE A 165 8.19 17.27 5.39
N TYR A 166 7.87 16.21 4.65
CA TYR A 166 8.83 15.57 3.74
C TYR A 166 9.16 16.43 2.52
N ARG A 167 8.26 17.34 2.12
CA ARG A 167 8.56 18.33 1.09
C ARG A 167 9.61 19.33 1.57
N ILE A 168 9.52 19.84 2.79
CA ILE A 168 10.54 20.74 3.35
C ILE A 168 11.90 20.05 3.39
N LEU A 169 11.97 18.82 3.92
CA LEU A 169 13.23 18.05 3.97
C LEU A 169 13.81 17.80 2.58
N GLY A 170 12.98 17.38 1.62
CA GLY A 170 13.42 17.15 0.25
C GLY A 170 13.90 18.44 -0.43
N THR A 171 13.24 19.58 -0.19
CA THR A 171 13.66 20.87 -0.74
C THR A 171 14.97 21.34 -0.14
N ILE A 172 15.19 21.18 1.18
CA ILE A 172 16.47 21.51 1.83
C ILE A 172 17.60 20.70 1.20
N ALA A 173 17.43 19.38 1.11
CA ALA A 173 18.41 18.50 0.48
C ALA A 173 18.65 18.88 -0.99
N GLY A 174 17.58 19.17 -1.73
CA GLY A 174 17.66 19.61 -3.13
C GLY A 174 18.42 20.92 -3.30
N VAL A 175 18.12 21.95 -2.50
CA VAL A 175 18.83 23.24 -2.55
C VAL A 175 20.32 23.07 -2.24
N LEU A 176 20.67 22.29 -1.21
CA LEU A 176 22.07 22.04 -0.85
C LEU A 176 22.85 21.35 -1.99
N VAL A 177 22.25 20.34 -2.62
CA VAL A 177 22.87 19.65 -3.76
C VAL A 177 22.91 20.55 -5.00
N SER A 178 21.87 21.36 -5.25
CA SER A 178 21.89 22.35 -6.33
C SER A 178 23.02 23.36 -6.14
N ILE A 179 23.24 23.88 -4.93
CA ILE A 179 24.39 24.76 -4.63
C ILE A 179 25.69 24.04 -4.98
N ALA A 180 25.89 22.81 -4.50
CA ALA A 180 27.10 22.04 -4.76
C ALA A 180 27.35 21.81 -6.27
N LEU A 181 26.31 21.44 -7.02
CA LEU A 181 26.42 21.19 -8.46
C LEU A 181 26.60 22.48 -9.26
N VAL A 182 25.87 23.55 -8.94
CA VAL A 182 25.95 24.82 -9.66
C VAL A 182 27.30 25.48 -9.42
N PHE A 183 27.76 25.64 -8.18
CA PHE A 183 29.04 26.30 -7.94
C PHE A 183 30.25 25.41 -8.26
N GLY A 184 30.11 24.09 -8.19
CA GLY A 184 31.20 23.16 -8.43
C GLY A 184 31.37 22.68 -9.88
N LEU A 185 30.28 22.56 -10.65
CA LEU A 185 30.29 21.89 -11.96
C LEU A 185 29.63 22.69 -13.09
N SER A 186 28.98 23.83 -12.82
CA SER A 186 28.25 24.59 -13.87
C SER A 186 29.14 25.10 -15.00
N GLN A 187 30.46 25.28 -14.75
CA GLN A 187 31.40 25.67 -15.81
C GLN A 187 31.48 24.62 -16.92
N SER A 188 31.16 23.37 -16.61
CA SER A 188 31.13 22.23 -17.54
C SER A 188 29.71 21.65 -17.63
N GLY A 189 28.91 22.15 -18.58
CA GLY A 189 27.50 21.75 -18.74
C GLY A 189 27.28 20.23 -18.86
N GLU A 190 28.19 19.52 -19.53
CA GLU A 190 28.13 18.06 -19.66
C GLU A 190 28.29 17.34 -18.33
N LEU A 191 29.28 17.73 -17.51
CA LEU A 191 29.52 17.14 -16.19
C LEU A 191 28.39 17.51 -15.22
N PHE A 192 27.86 18.73 -15.30
CA PHE A 192 26.70 19.15 -14.51
C PHE A 192 25.48 18.26 -14.80
N LEU A 193 25.14 18.05 -16.08
CA LEU A 193 23.99 17.22 -16.47
C LEU A 193 24.21 15.73 -16.18
N ALA A 194 25.45 15.23 -16.30
CA ALA A 194 25.80 13.87 -15.90
C ALA A 194 25.67 13.65 -14.38
N ALA A 195 26.16 14.60 -13.57
CA ALA A 195 26.03 14.57 -12.12
C ALA A 195 24.55 14.69 -11.68
N LEU A 196 23.77 15.53 -12.36
CA LEU A 196 22.33 15.64 -12.15
C LEU A 196 21.61 14.31 -12.44
N ALA A 197 21.93 13.66 -13.56
CA ALA A 197 21.36 12.36 -13.92
C ALA A 197 21.69 11.28 -12.87
N LEU A 198 22.94 11.24 -12.39
CA LEU A 198 23.36 10.32 -11.33
C LEU A 198 22.63 10.59 -10.01
N TRP A 199 22.50 11.85 -9.62
CA TRP A 199 21.78 12.26 -8.40
C TRP A 199 20.31 11.85 -8.44
N ILE A 200 19.62 12.11 -9.56
CA ILE A 200 18.21 11.71 -9.75
C ILE A 200 18.09 10.18 -9.74
N GLY A 201 19.03 9.46 -10.36
CA GLY A 201 19.10 8.00 -10.29
C GLY A 201 19.24 7.49 -8.86
N LEU A 202 20.12 8.09 -8.05
CA LEU A 202 20.32 7.74 -6.65
C LEU A 202 19.09 8.04 -5.79
N CYS A 203 18.45 9.20 -6.01
CA CYS A 203 17.22 9.57 -5.32
C CYS A 203 16.07 8.60 -5.63
N ASN A 204 15.89 8.23 -6.90
CA ASN A 204 14.85 7.30 -7.31
C ASN A 204 15.16 5.86 -6.85
N PHE A 205 16.43 5.48 -6.76
CA PHE A 205 16.85 4.25 -6.10
C PHE A 205 16.46 4.24 -4.61
N ALA A 206 16.82 5.28 -3.87
CA ALA A 206 16.50 5.40 -2.44
C ALA A 206 14.98 5.44 -2.21
N ALA A 207 14.25 6.16 -3.05
CA ALA A 207 12.78 6.24 -3.00
C ALA A 207 12.10 4.89 -3.26
N ALA A 208 12.63 4.07 -4.15
CA ALA A 208 12.12 2.72 -4.42
C ALA A 208 12.54 1.70 -3.34
N ALA A 209 13.69 1.93 -2.70
CA ALA A 209 14.19 1.08 -1.62
C ALA A 209 13.44 1.31 -0.30
N LEU A 210 13.04 2.56 -0.02
CA LEU A 210 12.34 2.97 1.19
C LEU A 210 10.85 3.10 0.90
N ARG A 211 9.99 2.34 1.58
CA ARG A 211 8.53 2.31 1.28
C ARG A 211 7.67 3.13 2.23
N ASN A 212 8.29 3.99 3.03
CA ASN A 212 7.61 4.91 3.94
C ASN A 212 7.48 6.30 3.30
N PHE A 213 6.90 7.26 4.04
CA PHE A 213 6.82 8.65 3.56
C PHE A 213 8.18 9.29 3.23
N ALA A 214 9.30 8.73 3.67
CA ALA A 214 10.62 9.20 3.26
C ALA A 214 10.88 9.01 1.76
N SER A 215 10.24 8.02 1.11
CA SER A 215 10.24 7.86 -0.34
C SER A 215 9.90 9.17 -1.05
N TYR A 216 8.83 9.83 -0.60
CA TYR A 216 8.39 11.10 -1.15
C TYR A 216 9.44 12.20 -1.00
N GLY A 217 10.15 12.25 0.14
CA GLY A 217 11.26 13.18 0.37
C GLY A 217 12.43 12.97 -0.59
N PHE A 218 12.82 11.72 -0.87
CA PHE A 218 13.88 11.41 -1.85
C PHE A 218 13.49 11.78 -3.28
N LEU A 219 12.27 11.44 -3.71
CA LEU A 219 11.76 11.86 -5.02
C LEU A 219 11.81 13.38 -5.16
N LEU A 220 11.45 14.09 -4.10
CA LEU A 220 11.43 15.54 -4.07
C LEU A 220 12.83 16.15 -4.11
N ALA A 221 13.78 15.60 -3.36
CA ALA A 221 15.18 16.00 -3.45
C ALA A 221 15.74 15.83 -4.88
N GLY A 222 15.37 14.75 -5.58
CA GLY A 222 15.80 14.49 -6.95
C GLY A 222 15.29 15.54 -7.95
N TYR A 223 13.97 15.66 -8.10
CA TYR A 223 13.42 16.58 -9.11
C TYR A 223 13.63 18.06 -8.73
N THR A 224 13.77 18.40 -7.45
CA THR A 224 14.07 19.78 -7.02
C THR A 224 15.41 20.24 -7.58
N VAL A 225 16.44 19.38 -7.57
CA VAL A 225 17.73 19.71 -8.18
C VAL A 225 17.61 19.92 -9.67
N ALA A 226 16.79 19.13 -10.37
CA ALA A 226 16.54 19.34 -11.80
C ALA A 226 15.92 20.71 -12.04
N VAL A 227 14.88 21.06 -11.29
CA VAL A 227 14.12 22.28 -11.57
C VAL A 227 14.89 23.54 -11.14
N ILE A 228 15.54 23.56 -9.97
CA ILE A 228 16.27 24.76 -9.52
C ILE A 228 17.68 24.79 -10.09
N GLY A 229 18.37 23.65 -10.07
CA GLY A 229 19.77 23.56 -10.48
C GLY A 229 19.98 23.93 -11.94
N ILE A 230 19.11 23.49 -12.85
CA ILE A 230 19.21 23.86 -14.27
C ILE A 230 18.99 25.37 -14.44
N SER A 231 17.93 25.94 -13.84
CA SER A 231 17.65 27.37 -13.95
C SER A 231 18.74 28.26 -13.34
N ALA A 232 19.32 27.83 -12.22
CA ALA A 232 20.44 28.52 -11.57
C ALA A 232 21.75 28.39 -12.36
N ALA A 233 22.00 27.25 -13.01
CA ALA A 233 23.17 27.07 -13.88
C ALA A 233 23.07 27.94 -15.15
N LEU A 234 21.86 28.17 -15.67
CA LEU A 234 21.62 29.06 -16.81
C LEU A 234 21.75 30.55 -16.45
N ASN A 235 21.57 30.91 -15.18
CA ASN A 235 21.68 32.29 -14.69
C ASN A 235 22.61 32.37 -13.46
N PRO A 236 23.94 32.22 -13.64
CA PRO A 236 24.88 32.15 -12.52
C PRO A 236 24.82 33.35 -11.57
N ASP A 237 24.59 34.54 -12.12
CA ASP A 237 24.53 35.80 -11.37
C ASP A 237 23.36 35.85 -10.36
N GLN A 238 22.25 35.15 -10.68
CA GLN A 238 21.06 35.07 -9.84
C GLN A 238 20.88 33.69 -9.19
N ALA A 239 21.89 32.83 -9.25
CA ALA A 239 21.79 31.46 -8.75
C ALA A 239 21.39 31.39 -7.28
N PHE A 240 22.05 32.16 -6.40
CA PHE A 240 21.76 32.14 -4.96
C PHE A 240 20.38 32.73 -4.61
N PRO A 241 19.98 33.92 -5.12
CA PRO A 241 18.63 34.44 -4.96
C PRO A 241 17.55 33.44 -5.41
N LEU A 242 17.71 32.83 -6.59
CA LEU A 242 16.76 31.86 -7.13
C LEU A 242 16.61 30.62 -6.24
N LEU A 243 17.73 30.12 -5.69
CA LEU A 243 17.73 28.98 -4.76
C LEU A 243 16.99 29.30 -3.46
N LEU A 244 17.17 30.52 -2.93
CA LEU A 244 16.51 30.97 -1.70
C LEU A 244 15.03 31.26 -1.92
N ALA A 245 14.67 31.95 -3.01
CA ALA A 245 13.29 32.26 -3.40
C ALA A 245 12.45 30.99 -3.41
N ARG A 246 12.94 29.95 -4.09
CA ARG A 246 12.28 28.64 -4.15
C ARG A 246 12.00 28.03 -2.78
N PHE A 247 12.98 28.07 -1.88
CA PHE A 247 12.82 27.54 -0.53
C PHE A 247 11.70 28.29 0.21
N THR A 248 11.74 29.63 0.16
CA THR A 248 10.74 30.47 0.83
C THR A 248 9.33 30.28 0.27
N GLU A 249 9.17 30.16 -1.05
CA GLU A 249 7.89 29.96 -1.73
C GLU A 249 7.29 28.58 -1.44
N ILE A 250 8.11 27.54 -1.42
CA ILE A 250 7.68 26.19 -1.08
C ILE A 250 7.19 26.16 0.37
N VAL A 251 7.95 26.74 1.31
CA VAL A 251 7.55 26.84 2.71
C VAL A 251 6.26 27.64 2.85
N LEU A 252 6.15 28.79 2.17
CA LEU A 252 4.94 29.62 2.15
C LEU A 252 3.72 28.83 1.67
N GLY A 253 3.83 28.12 0.55
CA GLY A 253 2.75 27.27 0.02
C GLY A 253 2.32 26.18 1.01
N ILE A 254 3.26 25.54 1.70
CA ILE A 254 2.97 24.50 2.71
C ILE A 254 2.26 25.10 3.92
N VAL A 255 2.70 26.27 4.40
CA VAL A 255 2.07 26.98 5.53
C VAL A 255 0.64 27.36 5.17
N CYS A 256 0.42 27.95 3.99
CA CYS A 256 -0.92 28.34 3.53
C CYS A 256 -1.85 27.13 3.37
N ALA A 257 -1.37 26.05 2.75
CA ALA A 257 -2.13 24.81 2.59
C ALA A 257 -2.50 24.18 3.95
N SER A 258 -1.55 24.14 4.89
CA SER A 258 -1.76 23.59 6.23
C SER A 258 -2.75 24.43 7.05
N LEU A 259 -2.64 25.77 6.95
CA LEU A 259 -3.51 26.70 7.65
C LEU A 259 -4.97 26.57 7.17
N VAL A 260 -5.20 26.68 5.86
CA VAL A 260 -6.56 26.61 5.30
C VAL A 260 -7.19 25.24 5.56
N THR A 261 -6.42 24.15 5.47
CA THR A 261 -6.94 22.80 5.72
C THR A 261 -7.37 22.60 7.18
N ARG A 262 -6.71 23.27 8.13
CA ARG A 262 -7.08 23.23 9.55
C ARG A 262 -8.24 24.16 9.91
N LEU A 263 -8.35 25.32 9.26
CA LEU A 263 -9.39 26.31 9.55
C LEU A 263 -10.73 26.01 8.86
N VAL A 264 -10.69 25.54 7.61
CA VAL A 264 -11.90 25.32 6.81
C VAL A 264 -12.31 23.85 6.93
N PHE A 265 -13.42 23.53 7.61
CA PHE A 265 -14.00 22.18 7.74
C PHE A 265 -12.98 21.06 8.01
N PRO A 266 -12.28 21.03 9.16
CA PRO A 266 -11.27 20.03 9.45
C PRO A 266 -11.86 18.60 9.40
N ARG A 267 -11.07 17.67 8.87
CA ARG A 267 -11.39 16.23 8.80
C ARG A 267 -10.26 15.45 9.43
N ASP A 268 -10.49 14.98 10.65
CA ASP A 268 -9.52 14.20 11.42
C ASP A 268 -9.40 12.77 10.85
N LEU A 269 -8.17 12.26 10.72
CA LEU A 269 -7.93 10.88 10.27
C LEU A 269 -8.17 9.86 11.38
N MET A 270 -8.13 10.27 12.65
CA MET A 270 -8.17 9.34 13.77
C MET A 270 -9.45 8.48 13.81
N PRO A 271 -10.67 9.01 13.67
CA PRO A 271 -11.87 8.18 13.67
C PRO A 271 -11.90 7.17 12.52
N LYS A 272 -11.39 7.57 11.35
CA LYS A 272 -11.25 6.70 10.17
C LYS A 272 -10.23 5.59 10.42
N LEU A 273 -9.11 5.90 11.07
CA LEU A 273 -8.10 4.92 11.45
C LEU A 273 -8.67 3.88 12.43
N VAL A 274 -9.35 4.32 13.49
CA VAL A 274 -10.01 3.42 14.46
C VAL A 274 -11.00 2.48 13.74
N GLY A 275 -11.82 3.02 12.84
CA GLY A 275 -12.75 2.20 12.04
C GLY A 275 -12.07 1.16 11.15
N LEU A 276 -10.93 1.50 10.52
CA LEU A 276 -10.15 0.57 9.71
C LEU A 276 -9.46 -0.52 10.55
N VAL A 277 -8.94 -0.15 11.72
CA VAL A 277 -8.31 -1.08 12.66
C VAL A 277 -9.33 -2.08 13.18
N GLU A 278 -10.53 -1.61 13.49
CA GLU A 278 -11.64 -2.47 13.91
C GLU A 278 -12.14 -3.38 12.77
N ALA A 279 -12.11 -2.90 11.52
CA ALA A 279 -12.37 -3.75 10.34
C ALA A 279 -11.31 -4.84 10.18
N LEU A 280 -10.02 -4.49 10.36
CA LEU A 280 -8.90 -5.43 10.29
C LEU A 280 -8.99 -6.49 11.40
N ARG A 281 -9.28 -6.09 12.64
CA ARG A 281 -9.51 -6.98 13.79
C ARG A 281 -10.63 -7.98 13.49
N ARG A 282 -11.79 -7.50 13.06
CA ARG A 282 -12.93 -8.34 12.65
C ARG A 282 -12.60 -9.22 11.44
N GLY A 283 -11.71 -8.78 10.55
CA GLY A 283 -11.20 -9.57 9.44
C GLY A 283 -10.36 -10.77 9.92
N ALA A 284 -9.44 -10.55 10.85
CA ALA A 284 -8.64 -11.61 11.46
C ALA A 284 -9.51 -12.65 12.20
N GLU A 285 -10.51 -12.19 12.96
CA GLU A 285 -11.46 -13.07 13.66
C GLU A 285 -12.29 -13.91 12.70
N ARG A 286 -12.75 -13.32 11.58
CA ARG A 286 -13.46 -14.05 10.52
C ARG A 286 -12.58 -15.13 9.89
N LEU A 287 -11.33 -14.82 9.56
CA LEU A 287 -10.39 -15.80 9.03
C LEU A 287 -10.15 -16.96 10.00
N ALA A 288 -9.95 -16.66 11.29
CA ALA A 288 -9.81 -17.69 12.32
C ALA A 288 -11.05 -18.58 12.45
N ALA A 289 -12.24 -17.99 12.42
CA ALA A 289 -13.51 -18.73 12.44
C ALA A 289 -13.72 -19.56 11.16
N ALA A 290 -13.31 -19.02 10.01
CA ALA A 290 -13.45 -19.67 8.73
C ALA A 290 -12.64 -20.96 8.65
N VAL A 291 -11.50 -21.08 9.35
CA VAL A 291 -10.71 -22.33 9.45
C VAL A 291 -11.57 -23.51 9.95
N ARG A 292 -12.51 -23.25 10.87
CA ARG A 292 -13.41 -24.27 11.42
C ARG A 292 -14.61 -24.60 10.52
N ARG A 293 -14.90 -23.76 9.52
CA ARG A 293 -16.00 -23.96 8.56
C ARG A 293 -15.53 -24.78 7.35
N VAL A 294 -16.47 -25.51 6.74
CA VAL A 294 -16.23 -26.36 5.56
C VAL A 294 -16.16 -25.55 4.25
N ASP A 295 -16.62 -24.29 4.25
CA ASP A 295 -16.76 -23.49 3.03
C ASP A 295 -15.44 -22.87 2.54
N TRP A 296 -14.87 -23.48 1.51
CA TRP A 296 -13.63 -23.01 0.85
C TRP A 296 -13.83 -21.80 -0.07
N GLN A 297 -15.08 -21.54 -0.53
CA GLN A 297 -15.38 -20.48 -1.50
C GLN A 297 -15.28 -19.07 -0.90
N ASP A 298 -15.66 -18.88 0.37
CA ASP A 298 -15.63 -17.56 1.03
C ASP A 298 -14.23 -17.11 1.47
N ARG A 299 -13.31 -18.06 1.77
CA ARG A 299 -11.97 -17.76 2.31
C ARG A 299 -11.11 -16.89 1.41
N ALA A 300 -11.17 -17.10 0.08
CA ALA A 300 -10.38 -16.32 -0.85
C ALA A 300 -10.84 -14.85 -0.89
N GLY A 301 -12.13 -14.60 -0.70
CA GLY A 301 -12.72 -13.26 -0.57
C GLY A 301 -12.31 -12.61 0.75
N GLU A 302 -12.44 -13.31 1.87
CA GLU A 302 -12.05 -12.83 3.19
C GLU A 302 -10.57 -12.46 3.27
N ARG A 303 -9.67 -13.31 2.77
CA ARG A 303 -8.23 -13.02 2.69
C ARG A 303 -7.95 -11.74 1.89
N ARG A 304 -8.62 -11.57 0.75
CA ARG A 304 -8.45 -10.38 -0.08
C ARG A 304 -8.91 -9.13 0.66
N GLN A 305 -10.04 -9.21 1.35
CA GLN A 305 -10.55 -8.11 2.16
C GLN A 305 -9.57 -7.77 3.29
N PHE A 306 -9.06 -8.77 4.01
CA PHE A 306 -8.07 -8.59 5.07
C PHE A 306 -6.80 -7.90 4.58
N LEU A 307 -6.25 -8.33 3.44
CA LEU A 307 -5.08 -7.68 2.81
C LEU A 307 -5.37 -6.23 2.41
N THR A 308 -6.60 -5.93 1.99
CA THR A 308 -7.04 -4.57 1.64
C THR A 308 -7.16 -3.70 2.87
N ASP A 309 -7.78 -4.22 3.93
CA ASP A 309 -7.92 -3.53 5.22
C ASP A 309 -6.54 -3.25 5.83
N PHE A 310 -5.62 -4.21 5.77
CA PHE A 310 -4.23 -4.06 6.23
C PHE A 310 -3.51 -2.93 5.49
N ALA A 311 -3.57 -2.93 4.15
CA ALA A 311 -2.95 -1.88 3.34
C ALA A 311 -3.54 -0.49 3.66
N ALA A 312 -4.85 -0.41 3.92
CA ALA A 312 -5.51 0.83 4.31
C ALA A 312 -5.07 1.32 5.70
N VAL A 313 -4.98 0.42 6.68
CA VAL A 313 -4.50 0.72 8.04
C VAL A 313 -3.08 1.25 8.00
N GLU A 314 -2.14 0.58 7.33
CA GLU A 314 -0.74 1.04 7.26
C GLU A 314 -0.60 2.43 6.61
N THR A 315 -1.33 2.66 5.51
CA THR A 315 -1.32 3.95 4.80
C THR A 315 -1.88 5.09 5.67
N THR A 316 -3.00 4.83 6.37
CA THR A 316 -3.65 5.84 7.22
C THR A 316 -2.86 6.08 8.51
N ARG A 317 -2.34 5.03 9.15
CA ARG A 317 -1.52 5.11 10.37
C ARG A 317 -0.33 6.03 10.19
N ALA A 318 0.43 5.83 9.11
CA ALA A 318 1.65 6.60 8.87
C ALA A 318 1.35 8.11 8.67
N SER A 319 0.13 8.47 8.27
CA SER A 319 -0.33 9.85 8.09
C SER A 319 -0.87 10.45 9.40
N ALA A 320 -1.63 9.65 10.16
CA ALA A 320 -2.20 10.06 11.43
C ALA A 320 -1.12 10.45 12.46
N TYR A 321 0.07 9.83 12.38
CA TYR A 321 1.23 10.17 13.20
C TYR A 321 1.61 11.67 13.17
N PHE A 322 1.36 12.37 12.05
CA PHE A 322 1.68 13.79 11.88
C PHE A 322 0.55 14.74 12.31
N GLU A 323 -0.65 14.21 12.59
CA GLU A 323 -1.84 15.02 12.83
C GLU A 323 -2.01 15.37 14.32
N SER A 324 -1.84 14.39 15.23
CA SER A 324 -2.13 14.61 16.65
C SER A 324 -1.13 13.92 17.60
N PRO A 325 -0.87 14.49 18.80
CA PRO A 325 -0.09 13.83 19.86
C PRO A 325 -0.66 12.46 20.27
N GLU A 326 -1.98 12.32 20.29
CA GLU A 326 -2.67 11.08 20.65
C GLU A 326 -2.38 9.96 19.64
N ALA A 327 -2.30 10.29 18.35
CA ALA A 327 -1.91 9.33 17.32
C ALA A 327 -0.48 8.79 17.53
N ARG A 328 0.41 9.64 18.07
CA ARG A 328 1.78 9.25 18.39
C ARG A 328 1.82 8.36 19.64
N ALA A 329 1.02 8.69 20.65
CA ALA A 329 0.91 7.89 21.88
C ALA A 329 0.34 6.48 21.61
N CYS A 330 -0.70 6.35 20.79
CA CYS A 330 -1.32 5.05 20.48
C CYS A 330 -0.60 4.26 19.38
N ASN A 331 0.46 4.79 18.76
CA ASN A 331 1.12 4.14 17.62
C ASN A 331 1.76 2.78 17.99
N GLY A 332 2.29 2.63 19.20
CA GLY A 332 2.83 1.34 19.69
C GLY A 332 1.74 0.27 19.81
N ALA A 333 0.67 0.57 20.56
CA ALA A 333 -0.49 -0.33 20.71
C ALA A 333 -1.12 -0.71 19.35
N LEU A 334 -1.21 0.26 18.43
CA LEU A 334 -1.70 0.03 17.09
C LEU A 334 -0.80 -0.93 16.29
N ARG A 335 0.52 -0.79 16.38
CA ARG A 335 1.46 -1.72 15.74
C ARG A 335 1.34 -3.13 16.32
N GLN A 336 1.18 -3.25 17.63
CA GLN A 336 0.98 -4.53 18.30
C GLN A 336 -0.32 -5.21 17.85
N LEU A 337 -1.43 -4.46 17.76
CA LEU A 337 -2.72 -4.97 17.27
C LEU A 337 -2.62 -5.42 15.81
N VAL A 338 -2.01 -4.62 14.94
CA VAL A 338 -1.76 -4.98 13.55
C VAL A 338 -0.90 -6.25 13.47
N GLY A 339 0.17 -6.33 14.25
CA GLY A 339 1.02 -7.52 14.33
C GLY A 339 0.24 -8.77 14.76
N ALA A 340 -0.58 -8.65 15.82
CA ALA A 340 -1.41 -9.76 16.29
C ALA A 340 -2.47 -10.18 15.24
N ALA A 341 -3.07 -9.23 14.53
CA ALA A 341 -4.03 -9.52 13.46
C ALA A 341 -3.36 -10.25 12.28
N LEU A 342 -2.16 -9.82 11.88
CA LEU A 342 -1.36 -10.49 10.85
C LEU A 342 -0.98 -11.92 11.30
N HIS A 343 -0.58 -12.08 12.55
CA HIS A 343 -0.24 -13.39 13.11
C HIS A 343 -1.44 -14.35 13.11
N VAL A 344 -2.64 -13.89 13.52
CA VAL A 344 -3.87 -14.68 13.40
C VAL A 344 -4.13 -15.09 11.96
N SER A 345 -3.97 -14.18 11.00
CA SER A 345 -4.13 -14.50 9.58
C SER A 345 -3.10 -15.53 9.12
N ALA A 346 -1.84 -15.40 9.53
CA ALA A 346 -0.76 -16.31 9.18
C ALA A 346 -1.04 -17.73 9.67
N VAL A 347 -1.40 -17.85 10.95
CA VAL A 347 -1.75 -19.09 11.63
C VAL A 347 -2.98 -19.72 10.98
N ALA A 348 -4.03 -18.93 10.71
CA ALA A 348 -5.25 -19.40 10.05
C ALA A 348 -5.00 -19.94 8.63
N GLU A 349 -4.23 -19.22 7.81
CA GLU A 349 -3.90 -19.62 6.44
C GLU A 349 -3.00 -20.87 6.40
N ALA A 350 -2.03 -20.94 7.32
CA ALA A 350 -1.15 -22.10 7.45
C ALA A 350 -1.95 -23.36 7.82
N THR A 351 -2.83 -23.27 8.83
CA THR A 351 -3.70 -24.37 9.26
C THR A 351 -4.69 -24.77 8.16
N ALA A 352 -5.35 -23.78 7.52
CA ALA A 352 -6.27 -24.04 6.43
C ALA A 352 -5.61 -24.79 5.26
N GLY A 353 -4.36 -24.48 4.90
CA GLY A 353 -3.63 -25.17 3.83
C GLY A 353 -3.30 -26.65 4.10
N ARG A 354 -3.51 -27.12 5.34
CA ARG A 354 -3.19 -28.48 5.80
C ARG A 354 -4.42 -29.31 6.13
N THR A 355 -5.40 -28.72 6.83
CA THR A 355 -6.53 -29.49 7.35
C THR A 355 -7.66 -29.58 6.33
N GLY A 356 -8.05 -30.81 5.97
CA GLY A 356 -9.36 -31.06 5.35
C GLY A 356 -10.45 -30.93 6.41
N SER A 357 -11.19 -29.83 6.41
CA SER A 357 -12.48 -29.56 7.11
C SER A 357 -12.71 -30.06 8.56
N ARG A 358 -11.70 -30.47 9.33
CA ARG A 358 -11.88 -31.14 10.64
C ARG A 358 -10.94 -30.60 11.73
N LEU A 359 -10.98 -29.30 12.03
CA LEU A 359 -10.62 -28.90 13.40
C LEU A 359 -11.79 -29.32 14.31
N ALA A 360 -11.69 -30.49 14.92
CA ALA A 360 -12.66 -30.94 15.91
C ALA A 360 -12.67 -29.97 17.11
N ALA A 361 -13.86 -29.67 17.64
CA ALA A 361 -14.05 -28.72 18.73
C ALA A 361 -13.48 -29.22 20.08
N ASP A 362 -13.30 -30.54 20.22
CA ASP A 362 -12.69 -31.17 21.38
C ASP A 362 -11.32 -31.72 21.00
N VAL A 363 -10.26 -31.17 21.62
CA VAL A 363 -8.93 -31.78 21.61
C VAL A 363 -8.90 -32.75 22.78
N PRO A 364 -9.11 -34.07 22.58
CA PRO A 364 -8.83 -35.03 23.65
C PRO A 364 -7.38 -34.86 24.10
N GLN A 365 -7.08 -35.14 25.37
CA GLN A 365 -5.70 -35.05 25.87
C GLN A 365 -4.78 -35.83 24.94
N ILE A 366 -3.74 -35.17 24.41
CA ILE A 366 -2.88 -35.76 23.37
C ILE A 366 -2.19 -37.04 23.90
N ALA A 367 -1.95 -37.11 25.21
CA ALA A 367 -1.48 -38.32 25.90
C ALA A 367 -2.39 -39.54 25.67
N ASP A 368 -3.71 -39.36 25.68
CA ASP A 368 -4.67 -40.46 25.47
C ASP A 368 -4.69 -40.91 24.01
N LEU A 369 -4.50 -39.98 23.07
CA LEU A 369 -4.36 -40.30 21.65
C LEU A 369 -3.12 -41.15 21.38
N ILE A 370 -2.01 -40.87 22.04
CA ILE A 370 -0.76 -41.64 21.89
C ILE A 370 -0.94 -43.06 22.46
N ARG A 371 -1.56 -43.18 23.64
CA ARG A 371 -1.82 -44.46 24.31
C ARG A 371 -2.78 -45.35 23.54
N ALA A 372 -3.82 -44.77 22.92
CA ALA A 372 -4.84 -45.51 22.19
C ALA A 372 -4.42 -45.91 20.76
N ALA A 373 -3.38 -45.30 20.20
CA ALA A 373 -3.04 -45.49 18.78
C ALA A 373 -2.15 -46.71 18.51
N PRO A 374 -2.57 -47.63 17.62
CA PRO A 374 -1.77 -48.81 17.26
C PRO A 374 -0.48 -48.40 16.56
N ASP A 375 0.65 -49.03 16.93
CA ASP A 375 1.97 -48.78 16.33
C ASP A 375 2.10 -49.45 14.95
N THR A 376 1.27 -48.98 14.01
CA THR A 376 1.28 -49.41 12.60
C THR A 376 1.54 -48.21 11.71
N PRO A 377 2.06 -48.39 10.48
CA PRO A 377 2.30 -47.27 9.56
C PRO A 377 1.07 -46.40 9.30
N ARG A 378 -0.13 -47.00 9.24
CA ARG A 378 -1.40 -46.29 9.08
C ARG A 378 -1.84 -45.60 10.37
N GLY A 379 -1.81 -46.31 11.50
CA GLY A 379 -2.16 -45.74 12.82
C GLY A 379 -1.26 -44.57 13.22
N ASN A 380 0.05 -44.68 12.98
CA ASN A 380 1.00 -43.59 13.20
C ASN A 380 0.76 -42.41 12.25
N GLY A 381 0.28 -42.64 11.03
CA GLY A 381 -0.10 -41.58 10.10
C GLY A 381 -1.32 -40.79 10.60
N GLU A 382 -2.35 -41.49 11.05
CA GLU A 382 -3.56 -40.87 11.60
C GLU A 382 -3.28 -40.14 12.92
N LEU A 383 -2.49 -40.74 13.82
CA LEU A 383 -2.06 -40.13 15.06
C LEU A 383 -1.31 -38.81 14.81
N VAL A 384 -0.35 -38.82 13.88
CA VAL A 384 0.41 -37.60 13.51
C VAL A 384 -0.53 -36.53 12.96
N SER A 385 -1.51 -36.89 12.12
CA SER A 385 -2.50 -35.93 11.62
C SER A 385 -3.28 -35.29 12.78
N ARG A 386 -3.77 -36.10 13.73
CA ARG A 386 -4.51 -35.60 14.90
C ARG A 386 -3.65 -34.72 15.82
N ILE A 387 -2.37 -35.06 16.00
CA ILE A 387 -1.42 -34.23 16.77
C ILE A 387 -1.22 -32.88 16.07
N VAL A 388 -1.01 -32.88 14.75
CA VAL A 388 -0.86 -31.64 13.98
C VAL A 388 -2.13 -30.80 14.07
N ASP A 389 -3.31 -31.39 13.95
CA ASP A 389 -4.59 -30.67 14.07
C ASP A 389 -4.78 -30.08 15.48
N ALA A 390 -4.38 -30.80 16.54
CA ALA A 390 -4.45 -30.33 17.92
C ALA A 390 -3.48 -29.16 18.20
N VAL A 391 -2.24 -29.27 17.72
CA VAL A 391 -1.24 -28.19 17.82
C VAL A 391 -1.70 -26.98 17.01
N ASP A 392 -2.25 -27.20 15.81
CA ASP A 392 -2.77 -26.16 14.95
C ASP A 392 -3.93 -25.39 15.62
N ALA A 393 -4.86 -26.13 16.24
CA ALA A 393 -5.99 -25.58 16.99
C ALA A 393 -5.56 -24.74 18.20
N ARG A 394 -4.57 -25.23 18.97
CA ARG A 394 -4.03 -24.52 20.12
C ARG A 394 -3.36 -23.22 19.72
N ALA A 395 -2.48 -23.24 18.72
CA ALA A 395 -1.80 -22.03 18.28
C ALA A 395 -2.76 -21.02 17.64
N LEU A 396 -3.85 -21.46 16.99
CA LEU A 396 -4.92 -20.56 16.56
C LEU A 396 -5.65 -19.92 17.74
N ALA A 397 -5.94 -20.68 18.79
CA ALA A 397 -6.54 -20.14 20.00
C ALA A 397 -5.62 -19.12 20.70
N GLU A 398 -4.32 -19.44 20.84
CA GLU A 398 -3.31 -18.54 21.41
C GLU A 398 -3.18 -17.24 20.59
N ALA A 399 -3.17 -17.33 19.25
CA ALA A 399 -3.12 -16.15 18.39
C ALA A 399 -4.36 -15.26 18.56
N VAL A 400 -5.55 -15.84 18.68
CA VAL A 400 -6.79 -15.08 18.93
C VAL A 400 -6.78 -14.43 20.31
N VAL A 401 -6.24 -15.10 21.33
CA VAL A 401 -6.08 -14.51 22.67
C VAL A 401 -5.12 -13.31 22.63
N ARG A 402 -3.98 -13.44 21.92
CA ARG A 402 -3.04 -12.31 21.71
C ARG A 402 -3.70 -11.14 20.99
N LEU A 403 -4.53 -11.39 19.98
CA LEU A 403 -5.28 -10.34 19.28
C LEU A 403 -6.25 -9.61 20.22
N ARG A 404 -6.98 -10.34 21.08
CA ARG A 404 -7.88 -9.73 22.07
C ARG A 404 -7.14 -8.90 23.10
N ALA A 405 -5.98 -9.38 23.57
CA ALA A 405 -5.12 -8.64 24.49
C ALA A 405 -4.60 -7.34 23.85
N ALA A 406 -4.14 -7.39 22.60
CA ALA A 406 -3.67 -6.23 21.87
C ALA A 406 -4.81 -5.22 21.57
N ALA A 407 -6.02 -5.71 21.29
CA ALA A 407 -7.21 -4.87 21.16
C ALA A 407 -7.54 -4.13 22.46
N ALA A 408 -7.53 -4.84 23.60
CA ALA A 408 -7.75 -4.23 24.91
C ALA A 408 -6.67 -3.17 25.23
N ALA A 409 -5.40 -3.43 24.90
CA ALA A 409 -4.31 -2.47 25.10
C ALA A 409 -4.49 -1.20 24.24
N PHE A 410 -4.98 -1.37 23.01
CA PHE A 410 -5.31 -0.25 22.11
C PHE A 410 -6.49 0.56 22.63
N ASP A 411 -7.56 -0.08 23.09
CA ASP A 411 -8.75 0.58 23.65
C ASP A 411 -8.42 1.38 24.92
N GLN A 412 -7.47 0.88 25.73
CA GLN A 412 -6.98 1.54 26.95
C GLN A 412 -5.93 2.63 26.69
N GLY A 413 -5.44 2.78 25.45
CA GLY A 413 -4.40 3.76 25.11
C GLY A 413 -3.05 3.51 25.77
N THR A 414 -2.79 2.30 26.27
CA THR A 414 -1.52 1.95 26.91
C THR A 414 -0.41 1.88 25.88
N ALA A 415 0.67 2.64 26.08
CA ALA A 415 1.86 2.55 25.24
C ALA A 415 2.53 1.20 25.46
N ALA A 416 2.37 0.28 24.51
CA ALA A 416 3.16 -0.93 24.47
C ALA A 416 4.59 -0.60 24.03
N ASP A 417 5.59 -1.16 24.72
CA ASP A 417 6.99 -1.03 24.33
C ASP A 417 7.19 -1.73 22.98
N ASP A 418 7.72 -0.96 22.02
CA ASP A 418 7.72 -1.30 20.60
C ASP A 418 8.98 -2.11 20.25
N ASP A 419 9.00 -3.40 20.61
CA ASP A 419 10.11 -4.33 20.34
C ASP A 419 10.01 -4.97 18.93
N ALA A 420 9.01 -4.59 18.14
CA ALA A 420 8.81 -5.10 16.77
C ALA A 420 9.88 -4.52 15.82
N GLY A 421 10.68 -5.41 15.24
CA GLY A 421 11.85 -5.08 14.44
C GLY A 421 11.55 -4.20 13.24
N ARG A 422 12.44 -3.21 13.00
CA ARG A 422 12.38 -2.22 11.92
C ARG A 422 12.77 -2.79 10.54
N GLY A 423 12.58 -4.09 10.31
CA GLY A 423 13.13 -4.81 9.18
C GLY A 423 12.38 -4.59 7.86
N PHE A 424 12.52 -3.41 7.25
CA PHE A 424 11.93 -3.10 5.94
C PHE A 424 12.31 -4.15 4.88
N TRP A 425 11.31 -4.73 4.20
CA TRP A 425 11.56 -5.54 3.01
C TRP A 425 11.78 -4.64 1.79
N SER A 426 13.05 -4.28 1.55
CA SER A 426 13.48 -3.61 0.33
C SER A 426 13.78 -4.62 -0.78
N ASP A 427 13.41 -4.28 -2.02
CA ASP A 427 13.83 -4.99 -3.22
C ASP A 427 14.96 -4.20 -3.88
N PRO A 428 16.23 -4.49 -3.55
CA PRO A 428 17.36 -3.69 -4.02
C PRO A 428 17.50 -3.77 -5.54
N VAL A 429 17.07 -4.87 -6.16
CA VAL A 429 17.18 -5.04 -7.63
C VAL A 429 16.15 -4.17 -8.33
N ALA A 430 14.88 -4.21 -7.91
CA ALA A 430 13.86 -3.33 -8.49
C ALA A 430 14.22 -1.85 -8.28
N ALA A 431 14.68 -1.51 -7.08
CA ALA A 431 15.14 -0.15 -6.79
C ALA A 431 16.30 0.29 -7.69
N ALA A 432 17.31 -0.57 -7.89
CA ALA A 432 18.45 -0.28 -8.76
C ALA A 432 18.01 -0.05 -10.21
N LEU A 433 17.09 -0.86 -10.73
CA LEU A 433 16.55 -0.69 -12.07
C LEU A 433 15.77 0.62 -12.21
N THR A 434 14.96 0.99 -11.21
CA THR A 434 14.27 2.28 -11.19
C THR A 434 15.25 3.45 -11.22
N GLY A 435 16.32 3.39 -10.42
CA GLY A 435 17.37 4.41 -10.38
C GLY A 435 18.12 4.54 -11.70
N ILE A 436 18.65 3.42 -12.24
CA ILE A 436 19.39 3.39 -13.52
C ILE A 436 18.52 3.93 -14.66
N ARG A 437 17.26 3.51 -14.74
CA ARG A 437 16.33 3.97 -15.77
C ARG A 437 16.09 5.48 -15.67
N SER A 438 15.96 6.01 -14.46
CA SER A 438 15.76 7.45 -14.25
C SER A 438 16.98 8.26 -14.66
N ALA A 439 18.19 7.80 -14.32
CA ALA A 439 19.44 8.41 -14.76
C ALA A 439 19.56 8.41 -16.29
N LEU A 440 19.21 7.28 -16.93
CA LEU A 440 19.21 7.17 -18.39
C LEU A 440 18.25 8.16 -19.05
N VAL A 441 17.05 8.36 -18.49
CA VAL A 441 16.07 9.33 -19.01
C VAL A 441 16.62 10.74 -18.99
N VAL A 442 17.20 11.15 -17.87
CA VAL A 442 17.78 12.49 -17.73
C VAL A 442 18.98 12.64 -18.67
N ALA A 443 19.84 11.64 -18.77
CA ALA A 443 21.01 11.67 -19.66
C ALA A 443 20.61 11.77 -21.14
N VAL A 444 19.62 11.00 -21.60
CA VAL A 444 19.14 11.03 -23.00
C VAL A 444 18.46 12.36 -23.32
N ALA A 445 17.58 12.85 -22.42
CA ALA A 445 16.94 14.15 -22.60
C ALA A 445 17.97 15.30 -22.61
N SER A 446 19.00 15.22 -21.76
CA SER A 446 20.09 16.18 -21.70
C SER A 446 20.96 16.16 -22.95
N ALA A 447 21.33 14.98 -23.44
CA ALA A 447 22.09 14.83 -24.69
C ALA A 447 21.31 15.38 -25.89
N PHE A 448 19.99 15.12 -25.95
CA PHE A 448 19.12 15.71 -26.97
C PHE A 448 19.12 17.24 -26.90
N TRP A 449 19.03 17.81 -25.69
CA TRP A 449 19.06 19.26 -25.50
C TRP A 449 20.39 19.87 -25.97
N ILE A 450 21.52 19.27 -25.58
CA ILE A 450 22.86 19.73 -26.00
C ILE A 450 23.00 19.72 -27.52
N VAL A 451 22.61 18.63 -28.18
CA VAL A 451 22.75 18.47 -29.64
C VAL A 451 21.84 19.43 -30.41
N THR A 452 20.62 19.64 -29.92
CA THR A 452 19.64 20.49 -30.61
C THR A 452 19.81 21.97 -30.33
N ALA A 453 20.58 22.33 -29.29
CA ALA A 453 20.69 23.68 -28.76
C ALA A 453 19.30 24.35 -28.56
N TRP A 454 18.29 23.54 -28.24
CA TRP A 454 16.91 24.00 -28.20
C TRP A 454 16.68 24.96 -27.02
N PRO A 455 16.15 26.18 -27.22
CA PRO A 455 16.04 27.18 -26.15
C PRO A 455 15.27 26.68 -24.92
N ASN A 456 14.17 25.94 -25.11
CA ASN A 456 13.37 25.39 -24.01
C ASN A 456 13.72 23.94 -23.66
N GLY A 457 14.85 23.43 -24.13
CA GLY A 457 15.28 22.05 -23.81
C GLY A 457 15.50 21.82 -22.31
N ALA A 458 15.85 22.87 -21.54
CA ALA A 458 15.89 22.83 -20.08
C ALA A 458 14.56 22.34 -19.47
N ILE A 459 13.43 22.87 -19.94
CA ILE A 459 12.09 22.49 -19.46
C ILE A 459 11.81 21.03 -19.80
N ALA A 460 12.22 20.57 -20.98
CA ALA A 460 12.05 19.17 -21.37
C ALA A 460 12.82 18.22 -20.44
N VAL A 461 14.06 18.54 -20.07
CA VAL A 461 14.86 17.77 -19.10
C VAL A 461 14.24 17.78 -17.71
N ILE A 462 13.79 18.95 -17.23
CA ILE A 462 13.10 19.10 -15.94
C ILE A 462 11.86 18.23 -15.87
N VAL A 463 11.04 18.25 -16.93
CA VAL A 463 9.80 17.47 -17.00
C VAL A 463 10.13 15.98 -17.06
N ALA A 464 11.11 15.57 -17.86
CA ALA A 464 11.54 14.17 -17.92
C ALA A 464 12.01 13.66 -16.54
N ALA A 465 12.85 14.43 -15.83
CA ALA A 465 13.29 14.14 -14.46
C ALA A 465 12.11 14.03 -13.48
N THR A 466 11.15 14.95 -13.58
CA THR A 466 9.96 15.00 -12.72
C THR A 466 9.06 13.79 -12.98
N MET A 467 8.82 13.43 -14.24
CA MET A 467 8.04 12.26 -14.60
C MET A 467 8.70 10.97 -14.10
N CYS A 468 10.02 10.82 -14.24
CA CYS A 468 10.71 9.63 -13.75
C CYS A 468 10.60 9.46 -12.25
N SER A 469 10.71 10.56 -11.51
CA SER A 469 10.63 10.56 -10.05
C SER A 469 9.20 10.28 -9.58
N LEU A 470 8.18 10.91 -10.17
CA LEU A 470 6.79 10.71 -9.76
C LEU A 470 6.23 9.32 -10.14
N PHE A 471 6.74 8.71 -11.21
CA PHE A 471 6.13 7.53 -11.83
C PHE A 471 6.98 6.27 -11.87
N GLY A 472 8.23 6.34 -11.40
CA GLY A 472 9.18 5.22 -11.43
C GLY A 472 8.66 3.94 -10.78
N ASP A 473 7.83 4.06 -9.74
CA ASP A 473 7.32 2.93 -8.94
C ASP A 473 5.84 2.61 -9.15
N LEU A 474 5.16 3.30 -10.08
CA LEU A 474 3.75 2.99 -10.34
C LEU A 474 3.57 1.69 -11.11
N GLU A 475 2.38 1.10 -10.95
CA GLU A 475 2.09 -0.26 -11.41
C GLU A 475 2.11 -0.41 -12.94
N GLN A 476 1.78 0.67 -13.66
CA GLN A 476 1.68 0.71 -15.13
C GLN A 476 2.21 2.06 -15.66
N PRO A 477 3.53 2.29 -15.60
CA PRO A 477 4.11 3.60 -15.88
C PRO A 477 3.79 4.09 -17.30
N VAL A 478 3.73 3.18 -18.27
CA VAL A 478 3.39 3.49 -19.67
C VAL A 478 1.94 3.98 -19.81
N LYS A 479 0.97 3.29 -19.22
CA LYS A 479 -0.44 3.69 -19.34
C LYS A 479 -0.73 5.01 -18.64
N ILE A 480 -0.10 5.21 -17.48
CA ILE A 480 -0.21 6.46 -16.73
C ILE A 480 0.45 7.60 -17.52
N SER A 481 1.62 7.38 -18.09
CA SER A 481 2.30 8.36 -18.95
C SER A 481 1.44 8.75 -20.17
N LEU A 482 0.77 7.78 -20.81
CA LEU A 482 -0.18 8.06 -21.90
C LEU A 482 -1.39 8.89 -21.43
N ALA A 483 -1.96 8.54 -20.28
CA ALA A 483 -3.07 9.29 -19.70
C ALA A 483 -2.67 10.74 -19.37
N LEU A 484 -1.42 10.98 -18.97
CA LEU A 484 -0.89 12.32 -18.69
C LEU A 484 -0.71 13.16 -19.94
N VAL A 485 -0.14 12.57 -21.00
CA VAL A 485 -0.04 13.24 -22.31
C VAL A 485 -1.43 13.65 -22.79
N ALA A 486 -2.40 12.72 -22.73
CA ALA A 486 -3.79 13.04 -23.08
C ALA A 486 -4.39 14.14 -22.18
N THR A 487 -4.12 14.09 -20.87
CA THR A 487 -4.58 15.12 -19.91
C THR A 487 -4.03 16.50 -20.26
N LEU A 488 -2.76 16.61 -20.65
CA LEU A 488 -2.18 17.88 -21.07
C LEU A 488 -2.76 18.40 -22.39
N LEU A 489 -2.96 17.51 -23.38
CA LEU A 489 -3.58 17.91 -24.64
C LEU A 489 -4.99 18.46 -24.42
N ILE A 490 -5.75 17.87 -23.51
CA ILE A 490 -7.07 18.37 -23.11
C ILE A 490 -6.95 19.68 -22.31
N ALA A 491 -5.98 19.76 -21.39
CA ALA A 491 -5.75 20.94 -20.57
C ALA A 491 -5.21 22.14 -21.36
N PHE A 492 -4.65 21.93 -22.56
CA PHE A 492 -4.14 22.98 -23.42
C PHE A 492 -5.17 24.09 -23.64
N ILE A 493 -6.40 23.73 -24.03
CA ILE A 493 -7.47 24.70 -24.36
C ILE A 493 -7.86 25.56 -23.13
N PRO A 494 -8.25 24.98 -21.97
CA PRO A 494 -8.64 25.79 -20.82
C PRO A 494 -7.46 26.58 -20.22
N VAL A 495 -6.24 26.06 -20.27
CA VAL A 495 -5.04 26.82 -19.85
C VAL A 495 -4.80 27.99 -20.79
N PHE A 496 -4.83 27.76 -22.10
CA PHE A 496 -4.70 28.82 -23.10
C PHE A 496 -5.75 29.91 -22.93
N GLY A 497 -7.03 29.53 -22.77
CA GLY A 497 -8.12 30.48 -22.53
C GLY A 497 -7.97 31.26 -21.22
N THR A 498 -7.42 30.63 -20.18
CA THR A 498 -7.13 31.34 -18.91
C THR A 498 -6.00 32.34 -19.10
N VAL A 499 -4.91 31.94 -19.76
CA VAL A 499 -3.69 32.77 -19.90
C VAL A 499 -3.87 33.91 -20.90
N TYR A 500 -4.50 33.67 -22.06
CA TYR A 500 -4.62 34.68 -23.12
C TYR A 500 -6.01 35.30 -23.24
N GLY A 501 -7.02 34.71 -22.58
CA GLY A 501 -8.38 35.24 -22.55
C GLY A 501 -8.69 35.96 -21.23
N LEU A 502 -8.57 35.26 -20.11
CA LEU A 502 -9.03 35.78 -18.81
C LEU A 502 -7.99 36.65 -18.08
N LEU A 503 -6.73 36.23 -18.01
CA LEU A 503 -5.67 36.95 -17.28
C LEU A 503 -5.35 38.34 -17.84
N PRO A 504 -5.34 38.60 -19.16
CA PRO A 504 -5.09 39.95 -19.68
C PRO A 504 -6.22 40.94 -19.35
N MET A 505 -7.41 40.45 -19.01
CA MET A 505 -8.53 41.27 -18.57
C MET A 505 -8.46 41.61 -17.07
N ALA A 506 -7.57 40.96 -16.31
CA ALA A 506 -7.42 41.19 -14.89
C ALA A 506 -6.47 42.37 -14.62
N THR A 507 -6.97 43.40 -13.93
CA THR A 507 -6.21 44.62 -13.57
C THR A 507 -5.73 44.63 -12.13
N ASP A 508 -6.36 43.82 -11.27
CA ASP A 508 -6.10 43.74 -9.84
C ASP A 508 -6.13 42.29 -9.35
N PHE A 509 -5.65 42.06 -8.13
CA PHE A 509 -5.57 40.71 -7.55
C PHE A 509 -6.94 40.01 -7.45
N VAL A 510 -8.03 40.74 -7.21
CA VAL A 510 -9.38 40.16 -7.12
C VAL A 510 -9.84 39.70 -8.49
N SER A 511 -9.70 40.54 -9.52
CA SER A 511 -10.01 40.17 -10.90
C SER A 511 -9.17 38.99 -11.40
N MET A 512 -7.89 38.91 -11.01
CA MET A 512 -7.03 37.75 -11.28
C MET A 512 -7.53 36.50 -10.55
N SER A 513 -7.92 36.63 -9.29
CA SER A 513 -8.48 35.51 -8.50
C SER A 513 -9.75 34.94 -9.14
N VAL A 514 -10.62 35.82 -9.67
CA VAL A 514 -11.82 35.43 -10.42
C VAL A 514 -11.44 34.75 -11.74
N ALA A 515 -10.44 35.26 -12.46
CA ALA A 515 -9.95 34.66 -13.71
C ALA A 515 -9.38 33.24 -13.50
N LEU A 516 -8.71 32.99 -12.37
CA LEU A 516 -8.14 31.68 -12.03
C LEU A 516 -9.17 30.66 -11.52
N ALA A 517 -10.30 31.14 -10.97
CA ALA A 517 -11.27 30.30 -10.28
C ALA A 517 -11.81 29.13 -11.13
N PRO A 518 -12.25 29.31 -12.39
CA PRO A 518 -12.81 28.22 -13.19
C PRO A 518 -11.83 27.07 -13.39
N LEU A 519 -10.57 27.39 -13.71
CA LEU A 519 -9.53 26.40 -13.96
C LEU A 519 -9.15 25.68 -12.67
N LEU A 520 -8.79 26.42 -11.61
CA LEU A 520 -8.26 25.85 -10.38
C LEU A 520 -9.31 25.06 -9.60
N LEU A 521 -10.59 25.50 -9.58
CA LEU A 521 -11.68 24.75 -8.96
C LEU A 521 -11.99 23.46 -9.72
N ALA A 522 -12.01 23.51 -11.06
CA ALA A 522 -12.19 22.31 -11.89
C ALA A 522 -11.07 21.30 -11.63
N CYS A 523 -9.81 21.75 -11.62
CA CYS A 523 -8.68 20.91 -11.26
C CYS A 523 -8.79 20.35 -9.84
N GLY A 524 -9.21 21.16 -8.86
CA GLY A 524 -9.45 20.71 -7.48
C GLY A 524 -10.47 19.57 -7.40
N VAL A 525 -11.61 19.69 -8.09
CA VAL A 525 -12.64 18.64 -8.13
C VAL A 525 -12.10 17.36 -8.77
N ILE A 526 -11.29 17.48 -9.82
CA ILE A 526 -10.64 16.34 -10.47
C ILE A 526 -9.64 15.69 -9.51
N ILE A 527 -8.75 16.46 -8.87
CA ILE A 527 -7.73 15.97 -7.93
C ILE A 527 -8.35 15.14 -6.80
N ALA A 528 -9.50 15.56 -6.28
CA ALA A 528 -10.20 14.84 -5.22
C ALA A 528 -10.65 13.42 -5.61
N ARG A 529 -10.81 13.16 -6.92
CA ARG A 529 -11.22 11.85 -7.46
C ARG A 529 -10.04 11.09 -8.06
N LEU A 530 -9.25 11.78 -8.89
CA LEU A 530 -8.08 11.26 -9.58
C LEU A 530 -6.91 12.23 -9.41
N PRO A 531 -5.73 11.76 -8.97
CA PRO A 531 -4.54 12.61 -8.83
C PRO A 531 -4.06 13.22 -10.16
N LEU A 532 -4.58 12.75 -11.31
CA LEU A 532 -4.30 13.32 -12.64
C LEU A 532 -4.65 14.80 -12.75
N GLY A 533 -5.58 15.33 -11.95
CA GLY A 533 -5.94 16.75 -11.96
C GLY A 533 -4.81 17.70 -11.54
N LEU A 534 -3.73 17.19 -10.94
CA LEU A 534 -2.55 17.98 -10.57
C LEU A 534 -1.74 18.44 -11.78
N PHE A 535 -1.74 17.67 -12.87
CA PHE A 535 -0.90 17.95 -14.04
C PHE A 535 -1.38 19.16 -14.85
N PRO A 536 -2.70 19.38 -15.05
CA PRO A 536 -3.19 20.64 -15.59
C PRO A 536 -2.78 21.86 -14.75
N VAL A 537 -2.75 21.75 -13.41
CA VAL A 537 -2.28 22.85 -12.55
C VAL A 537 -0.79 23.09 -12.73
N ALA A 538 0.02 22.02 -12.75
CA ALA A 538 1.46 22.13 -13.00
C ALA A 538 1.75 22.74 -14.38
N TYR A 539 1.05 22.28 -15.41
CA TYR A 539 1.13 22.81 -16.76
C TYR A 539 0.71 24.27 -16.83
N PHE A 540 -0.39 24.64 -16.16
CA PHE A 540 -0.80 26.03 -16.02
C PHE A 540 0.31 26.86 -15.39
N THR A 541 0.85 26.49 -14.22
CA THR A 541 1.87 27.30 -13.52
C THR A 541 3.18 27.45 -14.28
N VAL A 542 3.60 26.40 -14.99
CA VAL A 542 4.85 26.43 -15.78
C VAL A 542 4.64 27.15 -17.11
N GLY A 543 3.49 26.94 -17.76
CA GLY A 543 3.18 27.52 -19.06
C GLY A 543 2.77 29.00 -18.98
N SER A 544 2.02 29.40 -17.96
CA SER A 544 1.57 30.79 -17.77
C SER A 544 2.68 31.70 -17.26
N ASN A 545 3.69 31.13 -16.59
CA ASN A 545 4.74 31.87 -15.92
C ASN A 545 4.22 33.00 -15.01
N ILE A 546 3.24 32.71 -14.15
CA ILE A 546 2.71 33.71 -13.19
C ILE A 546 3.86 34.32 -12.40
N ASP A 547 4.00 35.62 -12.57
CA ASP A 547 5.07 36.46 -12.04
C ASP A 547 4.49 37.82 -11.62
N ASN A 548 5.24 38.62 -10.86
CA ASN A 548 4.87 39.97 -10.44
C ASN A 548 4.53 40.88 -11.64
N VAL A 549 5.22 40.66 -12.77
CA VAL A 549 4.93 41.33 -14.05
C VAL A 549 4.62 40.27 -15.09
N MET A 550 3.37 40.27 -15.57
CA MET A 550 2.97 39.27 -16.56
C MET A 550 3.33 39.65 -17.99
N ASN A 551 4.23 38.85 -18.57
CA ASN A 551 4.57 38.89 -19.99
C ASN A 551 3.84 37.80 -20.77
N TYR A 552 3.04 38.22 -21.75
CA TYR A 552 2.26 37.31 -22.61
C TYR A 552 2.96 37.08 -23.95
N ASP A 553 3.80 36.04 -24.03
CA ASP A 553 4.46 35.62 -25.28
C ASP A 553 3.94 34.26 -25.76
N LEU A 554 3.14 34.31 -26.84
CA LEU A 554 2.56 33.12 -27.45
C LEU A 554 3.62 32.13 -27.93
N SER A 555 4.73 32.63 -28.47
CA SER A 555 5.80 31.77 -29.00
C SER A 555 6.50 31.01 -27.87
N ALA A 556 6.82 31.69 -26.77
CA ALA A 556 7.37 31.08 -25.57
C ALA A 556 6.41 30.08 -24.94
N PHE A 557 5.11 30.39 -24.88
CA PHE A 557 4.07 29.49 -24.37
C PHE A 557 3.96 28.20 -25.19
N LEU A 558 3.90 28.30 -26.52
CA LEU A 558 3.84 27.14 -27.41
C LEU A 558 5.11 26.30 -27.30
N ASN A 559 6.28 26.94 -27.29
CA ASN A 559 7.56 26.26 -27.17
C ASN A 559 7.68 25.55 -25.81
N THR A 560 7.21 26.16 -24.72
CA THR A 560 7.11 25.55 -23.39
C THR A 560 6.18 24.35 -23.39
N SER A 561 5.04 24.45 -24.08
CA SER A 561 4.08 23.35 -24.22
C SER A 561 4.69 22.15 -24.97
N ILE A 562 5.43 22.40 -26.05
CA ILE A 562 6.17 21.36 -26.80
C ILE A 562 7.27 20.75 -25.91
N ALA A 563 7.99 21.55 -25.13
CA ALA A 563 9.02 21.07 -24.20
C ALA A 563 8.46 20.13 -23.13
N ILE A 564 7.30 20.46 -22.56
CA ILE A 564 6.63 19.60 -21.59
C ILE A 564 6.19 18.28 -22.23
N LEU A 565 5.60 18.32 -23.44
CA LEU A 565 5.21 17.11 -24.18
C LEU A 565 6.41 16.24 -24.53
N MET A 566 7.53 16.84 -24.97
CA MET A 566 8.77 16.13 -25.29
C MET A 566 9.38 15.48 -24.04
N GLY A 567 9.45 16.20 -22.91
CA GLY A 567 9.92 15.66 -21.64
C GLY A 567 9.11 14.44 -21.17
N MET A 568 7.77 14.51 -21.30
CA MET A 568 6.89 13.36 -21.04
C MET A 568 7.10 12.23 -22.04
N GLY A 569 7.32 12.54 -23.32
CA GLY A 569 7.62 11.58 -24.37
C GLY A 569 8.90 10.79 -24.10
N PHE A 570 9.98 11.46 -23.69
CA PHE A 570 11.23 10.80 -23.29
C PHE A 570 11.01 9.82 -22.14
N ALA A 571 10.32 10.26 -21.06
CA ALA A 571 10.00 9.38 -19.94
C ALA A 571 9.16 8.18 -20.39
N LEU A 572 8.13 8.39 -21.22
CA LEU A 572 7.25 7.34 -21.74
C LEU A 572 8.02 6.29 -22.56
N VAL A 573 8.81 6.72 -23.54
CA VAL A 573 9.57 5.82 -24.43
C VAL A 573 10.55 4.98 -23.61
N LEU A 574 11.27 5.62 -22.68
CA LEU A 574 12.26 4.91 -21.89
C LEU A 574 11.63 3.98 -20.85
N PHE A 575 10.46 4.32 -20.28
CA PHE A 575 9.68 3.38 -19.46
C PHE A 575 9.17 2.17 -20.24
N ALA A 576 8.88 2.33 -21.53
CA ALA A 576 8.44 1.25 -22.41
C ALA A 576 9.60 0.35 -22.87
N VAL A 577 10.78 0.93 -23.11
CA VAL A 577 11.93 0.23 -23.71
C VAL A 577 12.87 -0.35 -22.65
N PHE A 578 13.21 0.40 -21.60
CA PHE A 578 14.24 0.02 -20.64
C PHE A 578 13.66 -0.69 -19.41
N PHE A 579 14.00 -1.98 -19.29
CA PHE A 579 13.57 -2.88 -18.21
C PHE A 579 12.05 -2.91 -17.96
N PRO A 580 11.22 -3.27 -18.97
CA PRO A 580 9.79 -3.41 -18.74
C PRO A 580 9.53 -4.47 -17.67
N GLU A 581 8.82 -4.06 -16.62
CA GLU A 581 8.42 -4.95 -15.54
C GLU A 581 7.18 -5.74 -15.97
N THR A 582 7.42 -6.90 -16.56
CA THR A 582 6.32 -7.81 -16.91
C THR A 582 5.75 -8.48 -15.66
N PRO A 583 4.44 -8.78 -15.62
CA PRO A 583 3.80 -9.46 -14.48
C PRO A 583 4.52 -10.75 -14.06
N ARG A 584 5.03 -11.52 -15.03
CA ARG A 584 5.85 -12.73 -14.78
C ARG A 584 7.14 -12.42 -14.01
N ARG A 585 7.86 -11.35 -14.37
CA ARG A 585 9.09 -10.94 -13.66
C ARG A 585 8.79 -10.52 -12.22
N ILE A 586 7.68 -9.82 -12.00
CA ILE A 586 7.23 -9.41 -10.66
C ILE A 586 6.97 -10.67 -9.81
N GLY A 587 6.22 -11.64 -10.33
CA GLY A 587 5.96 -12.91 -9.66
C GLY A 587 7.24 -13.69 -9.35
N ASN A 588 8.13 -13.87 -10.33
CA ASN A 588 9.39 -14.61 -10.13
C ASN A 588 10.31 -13.94 -9.10
N ARG A 589 10.39 -12.61 -9.09
CA ARG A 589 11.16 -11.87 -8.08
C ARG A 589 10.56 -12.05 -6.69
N PHE A 590 9.24 -11.97 -6.57
CA PHE A 590 8.55 -12.19 -5.29
C PHE A 590 8.87 -13.58 -4.72
N HIS A 591 8.75 -14.64 -5.52
CA HIS A 591 9.09 -16.00 -5.10
C HIS A 591 10.58 -16.17 -4.74
N ARG A 592 11.49 -15.56 -5.50
CA ARG A 592 12.93 -15.62 -5.18
C ARG A 592 13.25 -14.93 -3.86
N GLN A 593 12.63 -13.79 -3.59
CA GLN A 593 12.83 -13.06 -2.33
C GLN A 593 12.21 -13.79 -1.14
N LEU A 594 11.05 -14.43 -1.34
CA LEU A 594 10.41 -15.32 -0.37
C LEU A 594 11.39 -16.40 0.10
N LEU A 595 12.04 -17.08 -0.85
CA LEU A 595 13.05 -18.10 -0.59
C LEU A 595 14.26 -17.55 0.16
N VAL A 596 14.78 -16.39 -0.24
CA VAL A 596 15.91 -15.75 0.47
C VAL A 596 15.54 -15.45 1.93
N ARG A 597 14.34 -14.92 2.20
CA ARG A 597 13.89 -14.64 3.57
C ARG A 597 13.66 -15.91 4.38
N LEU A 598 13.11 -16.98 3.80
CA LEU A 598 12.99 -18.28 4.48
C LEU A 598 14.36 -18.87 4.81
N GLY A 599 15.34 -18.73 3.89
CA GLY A 599 16.72 -19.14 4.12
C GLY A 599 17.36 -18.40 5.29
N ARG A 600 17.18 -17.08 5.38
CA ARG A 600 17.62 -16.26 6.52
C ARG A 600 16.88 -16.63 7.81
N LEU A 601 15.57 -16.85 7.73
CA LEU A 601 14.77 -17.27 8.87
C LEU A 601 15.28 -18.59 9.44
N CYS A 602 15.79 -19.51 8.62
CA CYS A 602 16.37 -20.79 9.10
C CYS A 602 17.84 -20.67 9.56
N SER A 603 18.50 -19.52 9.35
CA SER A 603 19.92 -19.32 9.69
C SER A 603 20.14 -18.88 11.14
N ALA A 604 21.41 -18.85 11.59
CA ALA A 604 21.81 -18.49 12.95
C ALA A 604 21.59 -17.00 13.31
N GLU A 605 21.58 -16.11 12.31
CA GLU A 605 21.04 -14.76 12.46
C GLU A 605 19.51 -14.91 12.49
N HIS A 606 18.89 -14.80 13.67
CA HIS A 606 17.47 -15.10 13.86
C HIS A 606 16.61 -13.82 13.75
N PRO A 607 16.11 -13.43 12.56
CA PRO A 607 15.01 -12.47 12.52
C PRO A 607 13.79 -13.08 13.22
N THR A 608 13.04 -12.26 13.96
CA THR A 608 11.82 -12.74 14.61
C THR A 608 10.80 -13.18 13.56
N VAL A 609 9.97 -14.17 13.91
CA VAL A 609 8.93 -14.68 12.99
C VAL A 609 7.89 -13.58 12.73
N ALA A 610 7.57 -12.77 13.74
CA ALA A 610 6.72 -11.60 13.61
C ALA A 610 7.23 -10.59 12.55
N ASP A 611 8.54 -10.30 12.53
CA ASP A 611 9.14 -9.42 11.51
C ASP A 611 9.08 -10.03 10.11
N HIS A 612 9.24 -11.36 10.02
CA HIS A 612 9.11 -12.08 8.75
C HIS A 612 7.67 -12.00 8.23
N GLU A 613 6.67 -12.30 9.06
CA GLU A 613 5.26 -12.27 8.72
C GLU A 613 4.84 -10.87 8.28
N ARG A 614 5.15 -9.84 9.08
CA ARG A 614 4.84 -8.45 8.75
C ARG A 614 5.39 -8.05 7.39
N ALA A 615 6.68 -8.28 7.17
CA ALA A 615 7.31 -8.01 5.89
C ALA A 615 6.60 -8.74 4.75
N LEU A 616 6.32 -10.04 4.93
CA LEU A 616 5.66 -10.87 3.93
C LEU A 616 4.31 -10.28 3.51
N TYR A 617 3.47 -9.89 4.48
CA TYR A 617 2.17 -9.26 4.22
C TYR A 617 2.31 -7.90 3.52
N GLU A 618 3.21 -7.03 3.96
CA GLU A 618 3.46 -5.71 3.33
C GLU A 618 3.78 -5.84 1.84
N ARG A 619 4.66 -6.77 1.48
CA ARG A 619 5.03 -6.98 0.08
C ARG A 619 4.02 -7.81 -0.69
N LEU A 620 3.35 -8.78 -0.06
CA LEU A 620 2.28 -9.54 -0.70
C LEU A 620 1.15 -8.60 -1.12
N ALA A 621 0.71 -7.72 -0.21
CA ALA A 621 -0.29 -6.70 -0.49
C ALA A 621 0.14 -5.86 -1.71
N ALA A 622 1.35 -5.28 -1.67
CA ALA A 622 1.87 -4.49 -2.78
C ALA A 622 1.99 -5.28 -4.11
N THR A 623 2.38 -6.55 -4.05
CA THR A 623 2.55 -7.40 -5.24
C THR A 623 1.22 -7.76 -5.87
N ILE A 624 0.19 -8.01 -5.06
CA ILE A 624 -1.17 -8.33 -5.54
C ILE A 624 -1.79 -7.13 -6.26
N VAL A 625 -1.61 -5.91 -5.75
CA VAL A 625 -2.13 -4.71 -6.46
C VAL A 625 -1.49 -4.59 -7.84
N ARG A 626 -0.17 -4.78 -7.94
CA ARG A 626 0.57 -4.77 -9.22
C ARG A 626 0.15 -5.88 -10.18
N LEU A 627 -0.32 -7.01 -9.67
CA LEU A 627 -0.80 -8.15 -10.44
C LEU A 627 -2.34 -8.17 -10.62
N LYS A 628 -3.03 -7.05 -10.36
CA LYS A 628 -4.51 -6.96 -10.44
C LYS A 628 -5.08 -7.46 -11.77
N ASN A 629 -4.37 -7.25 -12.88
CA ASN A 629 -4.81 -7.66 -14.21
C ASN A 629 -4.41 -9.10 -14.59
N GLU A 630 -3.67 -9.81 -13.73
CA GLU A 630 -3.14 -11.15 -13.97
C GLU A 630 -3.50 -12.09 -12.81
N PRO A 631 -4.76 -12.58 -12.74
CA PRO A 631 -5.26 -13.32 -11.59
C PRO A 631 -4.57 -14.67 -11.39
N ALA A 632 -3.98 -15.26 -12.44
CA ALA A 632 -3.19 -16.48 -12.33
C ALA A 632 -1.86 -16.23 -11.57
N ALA A 633 -1.12 -15.19 -11.95
CA ALA A 633 0.13 -14.82 -11.30
C ALA A 633 -0.08 -14.38 -9.84
N ALA A 634 -1.15 -13.61 -9.59
CA ALA A 634 -1.54 -13.22 -8.23
C ALA A 634 -1.86 -14.44 -7.35
N ARG A 635 -2.60 -15.43 -7.87
CA ARG A 635 -2.89 -16.70 -7.16
C ARG A 635 -1.63 -17.49 -6.85
N ALA A 636 -0.67 -17.56 -7.78
CA ALA A 636 0.61 -18.22 -7.55
C ALA A 636 1.40 -17.55 -6.40
N CYS A 637 1.48 -16.22 -6.39
CA CYS A 637 2.16 -15.48 -5.33
C CYS A 637 1.49 -15.68 -3.95
N ILE A 638 0.15 -15.69 -3.91
CA ILE A 638 -0.61 -15.97 -2.68
C ILE A 638 -0.32 -17.40 -2.20
N ALA A 639 -0.34 -18.39 -3.10
CA ALA A 639 -0.05 -19.77 -2.73
C ALA A 639 1.39 -19.92 -2.21
N GLY A 640 2.36 -19.25 -2.84
CA GLY A 640 3.74 -19.19 -2.36
C GLY A 640 3.84 -18.56 -0.95
N ALA A 641 3.13 -17.45 -0.72
CA ALA A 641 3.09 -16.82 0.60
C ALA A 641 2.48 -17.74 1.68
N ILE A 642 1.41 -18.47 1.39
CA ILE A 642 0.81 -19.44 2.33
C ILE A 642 1.80 -20.55 2.70
N VAL A 643 2.58 -21.04 1.73
CA VAL A 643 3.64 -22.02 2.01
C VAL A 643 4.73 -21.41 2.88
N ALA A 644 5.15 -20.17 2.61
CA ALA A 644 6.14 -19.50 3.45
C ALA A 644 5.65 -19.29 4.89
N LEU A 645 4.39 -18.89 5.07
CA LEU A 645 3.76 -18.77 6.40
C LEU A 645 3.70 -20.13 7.12
N SER A 646 3.44 -21.21 6.38
CA SER A 646 3.46 -22.56 6.94
C SER A 646 4.87 -22.99 7.36
N VAL A 647 5.88 -22.64 6.57
CA VAL A 647 7.29 -22.91 6.89
C VAL A 647 7.76 -22.04 8.06
N SER A 648 7.44 -20.75 8.09
CA SER A 648 7.85 -19.84 9.17
C SER A 648 7.27 -20.29 10.51
N ARG A 649 6.03 -20.74 10.52
CA ARG A 649 5.39 -21.34 11.70
C ARG A 649 6.06 -22.64 12.15
N ALA A 650 6.36 -23.54 11.22
CA ALA A 650 7.08 -24.77 11.57
C ALA A 650 8.46 -24.46 12.18
N VAL A 651 9.16 -23.44 11.68
CA VAL A 651 10.42 -22.96 12.25
C VAL A 651 10.20 -22.36 13.64
N GLU A 652 9.13 -21.59 13.85
CA GLU A 652 8.74 -21.05 15.16
C GLU A 652 8.49 -22.16 16.17
N GLU A 653 7.64 -23.13 15.83
CA GLU A 653 7.29 -24.29 16.68
C GLU A 653 8.52 -25.11 17.06
N LEU A 654 9.44 -25.32 16.12
CA LEU A 654 10.70 -26.03 16.39
C LEU A 654 11.63 -25.23 17.32
N ARG A 655 11.65 -23.90 17.19
CA ARG A 655 12.45 -23.02 18.05
C ARG A 655 11.89 -22.90 19.44
N THR A 656 10.57 -22.73 19.58
CA THR A 656 9.91 -22.69 20.88
C THR A 656 10.11 -24.01 21.61
N ALA A 657 10.00 -25.15 20.92
CA ALA A 657 10.28 -26.46 21.50
C ALA A 657 11.75 -26.63 21.97
N ILE A 658 12.72 -26.03 21.29
CA ILE A 658 14.11 -25.98 21.78
C ILE A 658 14.23 -25.05 23.00
N ALA A 659 13.58 -23.89 22.95
CA ALA A 659 13.68 -22.86 23.98
C ALA A 659 13.08 -23.26 25.33
N THR A 660 12.13 -24.21 25.37
CA THR A 660 11.60 -24.75 26.63
C THR A 660 12.67 -25.49 27.44
N GLY A 661 13.77 -25.92 26.83
CA GLY A 661 14.85 -26.68 27.49
C GLY A 661 14.45 -28.09 27.93
N ARG A 662 13.26 -28.58 27.52
CA ARG A 662 12.71 -29.89 27.91
C ARG A 662 12.99 -31.01 26.92
N LEU A 663 13.56 -30.71 25.75
CA LEU A 663 13.86 -31.70 24.73
C LEU A 663 15.17 -32.47 25.03
N PRO A 664 15.23 -33.78 24.74
CA PRO A 664 16.48 -34.54 24.78
C PRO A 664 17.57 -33.91 23.91
N ALA A 665 18.83 -33.89 24.37
CA ALA A 665 19.94 -33.25 23.67
C ALA A 665 20.13 -33.74 22.22
N ALA A 666 19.85 -35.03 21.96
CA ALA A 666 19.87 -35.60 20.62
C ALA A 666 18.80 -35.00 19.69
N MET A 667 17.62 -34.64 20.23
CA MET A 667 16.54 -33.98 19.48
C MET A 667 16.91 -32.52 19.21
N THR A 668 17.36 -31.79 20.23
CA THR A 668 17.79 -30.39 20.12
C THR A 668 18.88 -30.19 19.06
N SER A 669 19.91 -31.04 19.08
CA SER A 669 20.98 -31.03 18.07
C SER A 669 20.50 -31.49 16.69
N GLY A 670 19.50 -32.36 16.62
CA GLY A 670 18.87 -32.80 15.38
C GLY A 670 18.09 -31.67 14.70
N ILE A 671 17.22 -30.99 15.44
CA ILE A 671 16.42 -29.86 14.96
C ILE A 671 17.33 -28.69 14.55
N SER A 672 18.33 -28.36 15.36
CA SER A 672 19.28 -27.28 15.04
C SER A 672 20.04 -27.55 13.73
N ARG A 673 20.46 -28.81 13.51
CA ARG A 673 21.07 -29.23 12.24
C ARG A 673 20.10 -29.17 11.07
N LEU A 674 18.84 -29.57 11.27
CA LEU A 674 17.80 -29.49 10.24
C LEU A 674 17.57 -28.05 9.78
N LEU A 675 17.40 -27.10 10.72
CA LEU A 675 17.21 -25.69 10.41
C LEU A 675 18.42 -25.10 9.68
N THR A 676 19.62 -25.38 10.19
CA THR A 676 20.87 -24.93 9.56
C THR A 676 21.04 -25.49 8.14
N ALA A 677 20.68 -26.77 7.91
CA ALA A 677 20.75 -27.41 6.60
C ALA A 677 19.64 -26.94 5.65
N ALA A 678 18.49 -26.50 6.16
CA ALA A 678 17.39 -25.96 5.35
C ALA A 678 17.74 -24.59 4.75
N SER A 679 18.52 -23.76 5.46
CA SER A 679 18.93 -22.43 5.01
C SER A 679 19.56 -22.39 3.60
N PRO A 680 20.64 -23.14 3.29
CA PRO A 680 21.22 -23.17 1.95
C PRO A 680 20.27 -23.76 0.90
N GLY A 681 19.39 -24.68 1.30
CA GLY A 681 18.37 -25.27 0.43
C GLY A 681 17.31 -24.26 -0.03
N PHE A 682 17.04 -23.21 0.74
CA PHE A 682 16.18 -22.10 0.31
C PHE A 682 16.94 -21.05 -0.50
N LEU A 683 18.19 -20.74 -0.15
CA LEU A 683 19.00 -19.74 -0.88
C LEU A 683 19.39 -20.21 -2.28
N HIS A 684 19.69 -21.50 -2.42
CA HIS A 684 20.02 -22.15 -3.67
C HIS A 684 19.07 -23.33 -3.90
N PRO A 685 17.81 -23.06 -4.30
CA PRO A 685 16.79 -24.08 -4.40
C PRO A 685 17.18 -25.13 -5.44
N SER A 686 17.36 -26.36 -4.97
CA SER A 686 17.48 -27.54 -5.83
C SER A 686 16.45 -28.57 -5.38
N ARG A 687 15.78 -29.22 -6.36
CA ARG A 687 14.77 -30.25 -6.06
C ARG A 687 15.32 -31.34 -5.14
N ARG A 688 16.59 -31.71 -5.33
CA ARG A 688 17.28 -32.71 -4.50
C ARG A 688 17.46 -32.24 -3.05
N GLN A 689 17.91 -31.02 -2.79
CA GLN A 689 18.10 -30.52 -1.42
C GLN A 689 16.77 -30.29 -0.69
N ILE A 690 15.75 -29.76 -1.37
CA ILE A 690 14.42 -29.57 -0.77
C ILE A 690 13.83 -30.92 -0.35
N VAL A 691 13.91 -31.92 -1.24
CA VAL A 691 13.46 -33.28 -0.95
C VAL A 691 14.27 -33.91 0.18
N LYS A 692 15.61 -33.78 0.16
CA LYS A 692 16.48 -34.27 1.25
C LYS A 692 16.07 -33.68 2.61
N THR A 693 15.90 -32.37 2.68
CA THR A 693 15.48 -31.65 3.90
C THR A 693 14.11 -32.14 4.39
N ALA A 694 13.18 -32.41 3.48
CA ALA A 694 11.89 -33.00 3.83
C ALA A 694 12.02 -34.43 4.40
N TRP A 695 12.94 -35.24 3.87
CA TRP A 695 13.23 -36.58 4.42
C TRP A 695 13.91 -36.52 5.79
N ASP A 696 14.83 -35.57 6.00
CA ASP A 696 15.48 -35.34 7.29
C ASP A 696 14.43 -34.92 8.35
N ALA A 697 13.51 -34.02 7.99
CA ALA A 697 12.37 -33.64 8.83
C ALA A 697 11.47 -34.86 9.17
N ARG A 698 11.21 -35.74 8.19
CA ARG A 698 10.46 -36.99 8.41
C ARG A 698 11.18 -37.93 9.38
N ALA A 699 12.50 -38.03 9.30
CA ALA A 699 13.29 -38.88 10.19
C ALA A 699 13.24 -38.37 11.63
N LEU A 700 13.38 -37.06 11.84
CA LEU A 700 13.22 -36.42 13.15
C LEU A 700 11.81 -36.58 13.71
N ARG A 701 10.78 -36.41 12.88
CA ARG A 701 9.38 -36.67 13.28
C ARG A 701 9.18 -38.08 13.82
N ARG A 702 9.74 -39.10 13.15
CA ARG A 702 9.63 -40.50 13.59
C ARG A 702 10.32 -40.72 14.93
N ARG A 703 11.47 -40.10 15.15
CA ARG A 703 12.19 -40.16 16.44
C ARG A 703 11.40 -39.47 17.55
N ALA A 704 10.83 -38.29 17.28
CA ALA A 704 10.00 -37.57 18.25
C ALA A 704 8.78 -38.39 18.66
N LEU A 705 8.11 -39.06 17.71
CA LEU A 705 6.98 -39.94 18.01
C LEU A 705 7.38 -41.17 18.85
N ALA A 706 8.53 -41.77 18.56
CA ALA A 706 9.03 -42.91 19.32
C ALA A 706 9.36 -42.52 20.77
N LEU A 707 9.99 -41.36 20.97
CA LEU A 707 10.30 -40.83 22.30
C LEU A 707 9.02 -40.42 23.06
N ALA A 708 8.06 -39.79 22.40
CA ALA A 708 6.80 -39.39 23.02
C ALA A 708 5.96 -40.58 23.52
N ARG A 709 6.16 -41.78 22.97
CA ARG A 709 5.52 -43.01 23.48
C ARG A 709 6.18 -43.57 24.76
N SER A 710 7.44 -43.22 25.03
CA SER A 710 8.22 -43.76 26.14
C SER A 710 8.37 -42.82 27.34
N VAL A 711 8.02 -41.54 27.17
CA VAL A 711 8.18 -40.51 28.20
C VAL A 711 6.93 -40.44 29.08
N GLU A 712 7.12 -40.45 30.40
CA GLU A 712 6.06 -40.28 31.40
C GLU A 712 5.90 -38.82 31.88
N ASP A 713 6.91 -37.96 31.68
CA ASP A 713 6.81 -36.52 31.98
C ASP A 713 5.92 -35.81 30.95
N ASP A 714 4.78 -35.30 31.41
CA ASP A 714 3.81 -34.55 30.60
C ASP A 714 4.46 -33.33 29.90
N GLN A 715 5.40 -32.64 30.54
CA GLN A 715 6.03 -31.43 29.98
C GLN A 715 7.05 -31.75 28.90
N GLU A 716 7.80 -32.85 29.05
CA GLU A 716 8.70 -33.35 28.00
C GLU A 716 7.90 -33.93 26.82
N SER A 717 6.81 -34.64 27.10
CA SER A 717 5.87 -35.14 26.08
C SER A 717 5.29 -34.00 25.24
N GLU A 718 4.84 -32.91 25.87
CA GLU A 718 4.33 -31.73 25.19
C GLU A 718 5.37 -31.07 24.27
N ALA A 719 6.62 -30.94 24.72
CA ALA A 719 7.72 -30.41 23.90
C ALA A 719 8.05 -31.33 22.71
N LEU A 720 8.04 -32.65 22.89
CA LEU A 720 8.24 -33.63 21.82
C LEU A 720 7.11 -33.61 20.79
N LEU A 721 5.86 -33.38 21.23
CA LEU A 721 4.70 -33.26 20.35
C LEU A 721 4.73 -31.99 19.51
N ALA A 722 5.13 -30.86 20.10
CA ALA A 722 5.37 -29.62 19.36
C ALA A 722 6.48 -29.80 18.32
N ALA A 723 7.60 -30.45 18.68
CA ALA A 723 8.68 -30.76 17.74
C ALA A 723 8.25 -31.72 16.62
N LEU A 724 7.41 -32.70 16.93
CA LEU A 724 6.83 -33.64 15.96
C LEU A 724 5.94 -32.90 14.95
N ALA A 725 5.05 -32.04 15.43
CA ALA A 725 4.15 -31.24 14.60
C ALA A 725 4.96 -30.31 13.67
N GLY A 726 5.91 -29.56 14.22
CA GLY A 726 6.79 -28.68 13.44
C GLY A 726 7.57 -29.44 12.36
N CYS A 727 8.10 -30.63 12.66
CA CYS A 727 8.77 -31.47 11.66
C CYS A 727 7.82 -31.94 10.54
N GLU A 728 6.57 -32.30 10.87
CA GLU A 728 5.59 -32.74 9.87
C GLU A 728 5.09 -31.59 8.99
N VAL A 729 4.84 -30.42 9.58
CA VAL A 729 4.45 -29.21 8.86
C VAL A 729 5.57 -28.77 7.92
N LEU A 730 6.83 -28.78 8.39
CA LEU A 730 7.99 -28.46 7.56
C LEU A 730 8.12 -29.45 6.39
N ARG A 731 8.03 -30.75 6.66
CA ARG A 731 8.08 -31.81 5.63
C ARG A 731 6.99 -31.62 4.56
N SER A 732 5.74 -31.47 4.99
CA SER A 732 4.60 -31.36 4.07
C SER A 732 4.67 -30.08 3.21
N SER A 733 5.09 -28.97 3.81
CA SER A 733 5.27 -27.69 3.12
C SER A 733 6.42 -27.75 2.10
N LEU A 734 7.56 -28.35 2.45
CA LEU A 734 8.69 -28.54 1.56
C LEU A 734 8.36 -29.44 0.36
N LEU A 735 7.46 -30.42 0.52
CA LEU A 735 7.01 -31.25 -0.61
C LEU A 735 6.01 -30.55 -1.52
N LYS A 736 5.24 -29.59 -1.00
CA LYS A 736 4.34 -28.72 -1.80
C LYS A 736 5.11 -27.60 -2.51
N ALA A 737 6.25 -27.16 -1.96
CA ALA A 737 7.02 -26.03 -2.46
C ALA A 737 7.45 -26.15 -3.95
N PRO A 738 7.93 -27.30 -4.47
CA PRO A 738 8.33 -27.42 -5.88
C PRO A 738 7.19 -27.27 -6.88
N LEU A 739 5.95 -27.65 -6.49
CA LEU A 739 4.77 -27.50 -7.33
C LEU A 739 4.35 -26.03 -7.47
N LEU A 740 4.63 -25.23 -6.45
CA LEU A 740 4.25 -23.82 -6.35
C LEU A 740 5.38 -22.87 -6.79
N LEU A 741 6.63 -23.32 -6.74
CA LEU A 741 7.84 -22.58 -7.16
C LEU A 741 8.37 -23.04 -8.53
N ARG A 742 7.54 -23.73 -9.32
CA ARG A 742 7.90 -24.34 -10.60
C ARG A 742 8.60 -23.36 -11.55
N GLU A 743 8.11 -22.12 -11.65
CA GLU A 743 8.71 -21.08 -12.49
C GLU A 743 10.12 -20.62 -12.03
N VAL A 744 10.45 -20.75 -10.74
CA VAL A 744 11.78 -20.42 -10.19
C VAL A 744 12.76 -21.58 -10.38
N LEU A 745 12.25 -22.81 -10.31
CA LEU A 745 13.03 -24.03 -10.48
C LEU A 745 13.30 -24.36 -11.96
N ASP A 746 12.38 -24.01 -12.86
CA ASP A 746 12.53 -24.25 -14.31
C ASP A 746 13.33 -23.13 -15.03
N ALA A 747 13.53 -21.98 -14.38
CA ALA A 747 14.32 -20.86 -14.94
C ALA A 747 15.84 -20.95 -14.68
N ARG A 748 16.28 -21.98 -13.95
CA ARG A 748 17.68 -22.37 -13.78
C ARG A 748 17.90 -23.70 -14.45
#